data_AF-A0A914D883-F1
#
_entry.id   AF-A0A914D883-F1
#
_cell.length_a   1.000
_cell.length_b   1.000
_cell.length_c   1.000
_cell.angle_alpha   90.00
_cell.angle_beta   90.00
_cell.angle_gamma   90.00
#
_symmetry.space_group_name_H-M   'P 1'
#
loop_
_entity.id
_entity.type
_entity.pdbx_description
1 polymer ?
#
loop_
_entity_poly.entity_id
_entity_poly.type
_entity_poly.pdbx_seq_one_letter_code
_entity_poly.pdbx_strand_id
1 'polypeptide(L)'
;GRVAAALAALDVEPAAHASQWDIREGARVVDDLIDAVTDPGRRALVRAATDSAAARVAALADLLPPQPIHADVTDDNLVRDSDGRVGVIDFGDLMVTWRVAELVAASACAYMRDDPDALFLATVRGFAAHVALTDAELDALWPLVVLRCAVLVVSGEHQVALDGDNDYADERRGAEWRAFAAAAARDAGEMAYLVRAVARGLDDPRADARATLLPAGIAAASVDLSVTSDALAAGDWLEPGIEERVLRAAGGLAHTRWGEFRLTRTRLLAPRGRAATRALGVDLVAPEGCTLAAPFAGRVVATRTGLALHGDDATLWVDGVAPFVLGEVAPGARLGDASRGDVVHVQLGPADDRRPPACVTPRLADLWRRISPDPSRVLGVAASAPVIAPADTLARRDAHVAAAQEHYYSRPPQIERGWREHLIDTEAQTYVDVVNNVTIAGHAHPGIVDAAARQWTLLNTNSRFHYAAIAELSERLAALAPAGLDRVFLVNSGSEAVDLALRLAFTATGRGRILAAREAYHGWTIGSDAVSTSIGDNPRALETRPDWVELLDAPNPVRGTHRGRGSAAAYLADVDARLDALGADGRAQLAGVVIEPIFGNGGGVLLPDGYLAGLYERVRALGGVCISDEVQVGYGRLGAHFWGFEQQGAVPDVIAVAKAMGNGQPLGAVITTAAIAEAFEQEGSFFSSAGGSPVSARVGVAVLDALRDDDLQGNAQRVGALFGDALRALGTRHPSIGAVHGMGLYLGVELVVDADLTPAPELARRVCDLLLDDGCIVQPTGDHKNVLKIKPPLCITAESVAWVVAALDRALAAA
;
A
#
# COMPACT_ATOMS: atom_id res chain seq x y z
N GLY A 1 -3.29 29.06 19.99
CA GLY A 1 -3.19 30.36 19.29
C GLY A 1 -4.22 31.35 19.82
N ARG A 2 -5.45 31.35 19.28
CA ARG A 2 -6.52 32.26 19.73
C ARG A 2 -6.82 32.19 21.22
N VAL A 3 -6.87 30.98 21.80
CA VAL A 3 -7.06 30.76 23.25
C VAL A 3 -5.95 31.44 24.04
N ALA A 4 -4.68 31.07 23.80
CA ALA A 4 -3.52 31.70 24.42
C ALA A 4 -3.52 33.24 24.32
N ALA A 5 -3.89 33.80 23.16
CA ALA A 5 -3.95 35.25 22.97
C ALA A 5 -5.11 35.91 23.77
N ALA A 6 -6.25 35.24 23.88
CA ALA A 6 -7.39 35.71 24.67
C ALA A 6 -7.11 35.65 26.17
N LEU A 7 -6.46 34.57 26.64
CA LEU A 7 -6.12 34.38 28.05
C LEU A 7 -5.00 35.30 28.53
N ALA A 8 -4.13 35.78 27.63
CA ALA A 8 -3.04 36.70 27.98
C ALA A 8 -3.52 38.04 28.60
N ALA A 9 -4.78 38.41 28.38
CA ALA A 9 -5.38 39.62 28.95
C ALA A 9 -6.07 39.39 30.30
N LEU A 10 -6.16 38.14 30.77
CA LEU A 10 -6.75 37.82 32.06
C LEU A 10 -5.76 38.06 33.19
N ASP A 11 -6.25 38.67 34.27
CA ASP A 11 -5.52 38.79 35.53
C ASP A 11 -5.92 37.59 36.40
N VAL A 12 -5.06 36.57 36.42
CA VAL A 12 -5.30 35.30 37.13
C VAL A 12 -4.20 35.13 38.17
N GLU A 13 -4.61 35.01 39.44
CA GLU A 13 -3.70 34.67 40.53
C GLU A 13 -3.12 33.26 40.30
N PRO A 14 -1.79 33.06 40.42
CA PRO A 14 -1.19 31.74 40.32
C PRO A 14 -1.84 30.77 41.31
N ALA A 15 -2.27 29.60 40.84
CA ALA A 15 -2.85 28.59 41.70
C ALA A 15 -1.86 28.20 42.83
N ALA A 16 -2.38 28.08 44.06
CA ALA A 16 -1.57 27.75 45.24
C ALA A 16 -1.06 26.30 45.26
N HIS A 17 -1.51 25.45 44.33
CA HIS A 17 -1.17 24.03 44.25
C HIS A 17 -0.48 23.71 42.92
N ALA A 18 0.62 22.95 42.98
CA ALA A 18 1.31 22.45 41.81
C ALA A 18 0.45 21.37 41.12
N SER A 19 -0.05 21.67 39.93
CA SER A 19 -0.74 20.69 39.08
C SER A 19 0.29 19.79 38.40
N GLN A 20 0.02 18.48 38.32
CA GLN A 20 0.85 17.54 37.54
C GLN A 20 0.90 17.90 36.05
N TRP A 21 -0.07 18.69 35.58
CA TRP A 21 -0.15 19.16 34.20
C TRP A 21 0.69 20.41 33.94
N ASP A 22 1.25 21.04 34.97
CA ASP A 22 2.25 22.09 34.80
C ASP A 22 3.53 21.49 34.23
N ILE A 23 3.87 21.83 32.99
CA ILE A 23 5.04 21.27 32.33
C ILE A 23 6.35 21.65 33.03
N ARG A 24 6.37 22.71 33.86
CA ARG A 24 7.51 23.06 34.72
C ARG A 24 7.84 21.95 35.73
N GLU A 25 6.81 21.24 36.19
CA GLU A 25 6.92 20.13 37.14
C GLU A 25 7.10 18.78 36.44
N GLY A 26 7.08 18.73 35.10
CA GLY A 26 7.00 17.49 34.33
C GLY A 26 8.11 16.49 34.64
N ALA A 27 9.36 16.95 34.83
CA ALA A 27 10.46 16.07 35.20
C ALA A 27 10.25 15.43 36.58
N ARG A 28 9.77 16.21 37.56
CA ARG A 28 9.44 15.72 38.91
C ARG A 28 8.27 14.73 38.86
N VAL A 29 7.23 15.02 38.08
CA VAL A 29 6.09 14.11 37.90
C VAL A 29 6.55 12.77 37.32
N VAL A 30 7.45 12.80 36.33
CA VAL A 30 8.07 11.57 35.81
C VAL A 30 8.80 10.85 36.92
N ASP A 31 9.69 11.50 37.66
CA ASP A 31 10.44 10.84 38.74
C ASP A 31 9.55 10.24 39.84
N ASP A 32 8.44 10.90 40.18
CA ASP A 32 7.49 10.44 41.21
C ASP A 32 6.67 9.21 40.74
N LEU A 33 6.37 9.10 39.44
CA LEU A 33 5.43 8.09 38.89
C LEU A 33 6.08 7.00 38.04
N ILE A 34 7.35 7.14 37.68
CA ILE A 34 8.09 6.23 36.78
C ILE A 34 8.09 4.75 37.20
N ASP A 35 7.94 4.46 38.50
CA ASP A 35 7.88 3.09 39.01
C ASP A 35 6.57 2.37 38.61
N ALA A 36 5.53 3.10 38.20
CA ALA A 36 4.33 2.53 37.59
C ALA A 36 4.60 1.90 36.21
N VAL A 37 5.64 2.34 35.49
CA VAL A 37 6.06 1.73 34.23
C VAL A 37 6.80 0.43 34.54
N THR A 38 6.11 -0.71 34.47
CA THR A 38 6.64 -2.01 34.92
C THR A 38 7.75 -2.59 34.02
N ASP A 39 7.74 -2.29 32.72
CA ASP A 39 8.77 -2.77 31.79
C ASP A 39 10.10 -1.99 31.95
N PRO A 40 11.23 -2.66 32.27
CA PRO A 40 12.50 -1.99 32.50
C PRO A 40 13.05 -1.22 31.29
N GLY A 41 12.82 -1.71 30.07
CA GLY A 41 13.30 -1.07 28.84
C GLY A 41 12.53 0.22 28.55
N ARG A 42 11.20 0.17 28.67
CA ARG A 42 10.30 1.33 28.59
C ARG A 42 10.65 2.37 29.64
N ARG A 43 10.88 1.94 30.88
CA ARG A 43 11.26 2.81 31.99
C ARG A 43 12.57 3.55 31.71
N ALA A 44 13.59 2.85 31.21
CA ALA A 44 14.87 3.45 30.84
C ALA A 44 14.73 4.47 29.71
N LEU A 45 13.87 4.19 28.72
CA LEU A 45 13.58 5.10 27.62
C LEU A 45 12.91 6.39 28.09
N VAL A 46 11.90 6.28 28.97
CA VAL A 46 11.22 7.44 29.56
C VAL A 46 12.20 8.31 30.35
N ARG A 47 13.02 7.71 31.23
CA ARG A 47 14.02 8.45 32.00
C ARG A 47 15.02 9.19 31.09
N ALA A 48 15.62 8.49 30.12
CA ALA A 48 16.61 9.09 29.23
C ALA A 48 16.02 10.26 28.39
N ALA A 49 14.79 10.11 27.92
CA ALA A 49 14.09 11.17 27.18
C ALA A 49 13.78 12.38 28.08
N THR A 50 13.29 12.13 29.30
CA THR A 50 13.02 13.16 30.30
C THR A 50 14.28 13.92 30.70
N ASP A 51 15.38 13.23 31.02
CA ASP A 51 16.65 13.86 31.40
C ASP A 51 17.20 14.76 30.29
N SER A 52 17.16 14.26 29.03
CA SER A 52 17.56 15.02 27.85
C SER A 52 16.68 16.25 27.62
N ALA A 53 15.36 16.11 27.75
CA ALA A 53 14.43 17.21 27.62
C ALA A 53 14.61 18.25 28.71
N ALA A 54 14.68 17.83 29.98
CA ALA A 54 14.86 18.69 31.14
C ALA A 54 16.18 19.48 31.06
N ALA A 55 17.28 18.84 30.66
CA ALA A 55 18.57 19.52 30.50
C ALA A 55 18.52 20.64 29.44
N ARG A 56 17.82 20.40 28.32
CA ARG A 56 17.65 21.39 27.25
C ARG A 56 16.76 22.55 27.68
N VAL A 57 15.66 22.25 28.37
CA VAL A 57 14.69 23.25 28.84
C VAL A 57 15.28 24.11 29.97
N ALA A 58 16.08 23.52 30.88
CA ALA A 58 16.70 24.23 31.99
C ALA A 58 17.56 25.42 31.53
N ALA A 59 18.24 25.30 30.38
CA ALA A 59 19.03 26.38 29.80
C ALA A 59 18.19 27.54 29.24
N LEU A 60 16.88 27.33 29.04
CA LEU A 60 15.96 28.27 28.42
C LEU A 60 14.88 28.78 29.39
N ALA A 61 14.72 28.14 30.55
CA ALA A 61 13.60 28.35 31.48
C ALA A 61 13.34 29.82 31.84
N ASP A 62 14.40 30.58 32.15
CA ASP A 62 14.32 31.99 32.53
C ASP A 62 13.96 32.92 31.35
N LEU A 63 14.04 32.42 30.12
CA LEU A 63 13.72 33.15 28.89
C LEU A 63 12.29 32.86 28.39
N LEU A 64 11.59 31.90 28.98
CA LEU A 64 10.25 31.50 28.56
C LEU A 64 9.17 32.41 29.20
N PRO A 65 8.37 33.14 28.40
CA PRO A 65 7.37 34.06 28.94
C PRO A 65 6.25 33.34 29.70
N PRO A 66 5.93 33.71 30.95
CA PRO A 66 4.76 33.19 31.66
C PRO A 66 3.47 33.91 31.25
N GLN A 67 2.34 33.20 31.23
CA GLN A 67 0.99 33.79 31.09
C GLN A 67 -0.09 32.80 31.57
N PRO A 68 -1.35 33.25 31.74
CA PRO A 68 -2.48 32.34 31.85
C PRO A 68 -2.67 31.51 30.56
N ILE A 69 -2.84 30.20 30.73
CA ILE A 69 -3.10 29.22 29.67
C ILE A 69 -4.26 28.29 30.06
N HIS A 70 -4.86 27.61 29.08
CA HIS A 70 -5.88 26.59 29.31
C HIS A 70 -5.26 25.26 29.76
N ALA A 71 -4.03 24.98 29.31
CA ALA A 71 -3.24 23.78 29.60
C ALA A 71 -3.79 22.44 29.04
N ASP A 72 -5.04 22.41 28.59
CA ASP A 72 -5.67 21.19 28.02
C ASP A 72 -6.47 21.41 26.72
N VAL A 73 -5.91 22.16 25.76
CA VAL A 73 -6.52 22.29 24.42
C VAL A 73 -6.20 21.05 23.58
N THR A 74 -7.07 20.05 23.69
CA THR A 74 -7.06 18.77 22.97
C THR A 74 -8.33 18.63 22.14
N ASP A 75 -8.39 17.64 21.24
CA ASP A 75 -9.60 17.41 20.44
C ASP A 75 -10.81 16.91 21.26
N ASP A 76 -10.58 16.36 22.45
CA ASP A 76 -11.64 16.06 23.43
C ASP A 76 -12.32 17.34 23.97
N ASN A 77 -11.60 18.47 23.98
CA ASN A 77 -12.06 19.75 24.53
C ASN A 77 -12.38 20.81 23.47
N LEU A 78 -12.45 20.42 22.19
CA LEU A 78 -12.86 21.26 21.09
C LEU A 78 -14.28 20.92 20.64
N VAL A 79 -15.16 21.92 20.61
CA VAL A 79 -16.52 21.77 20.10
C VAL A 79 -16.70 22.55 18.81
N ARG A 80 -17.48 22.00 17.87
CA ARG A 80 -17.77 22.66 16.60
C ARG A 80 -19.28 22.72 16.36
N ASP A 81 -19.80 23.90 16.04
CA ASP A 81 -21.21 24.06 15.68
C ASP A 81 -21.48 23.76 14.19
N SER A 82 -22.76 23.76 13.80
CA SER A 82 -23.20 23.51 12.41
C SER A 82 -22.70 24.55 11.40
N ASP A 83 -22.40 25.76 11.86
CA ASP A 83 -21.85 26.85 11.03
C ASP A 83 -20.32 26.78 10.96
N GLY A 84 -19.72 25.77 11.60
CA GLY A 84 -18.29 25.50 11.61
C GLY A 84 -17.48 26.35 12.58
N ARG A 85 -18.11 27.08 13.51
CA ARG A 85 -17.41 27.82 14.57
C ARG A 85 -16.87 26.84 15.61
N VAL A 86 -15.66 27.11 16.09
CA VAL A 86 -14.95 26.27 17.06
C VAL A 86 -14.97 26.95 18.43
N GLY A 87 -15.45 26.25 19.45
CA GLY A 87 -15.38 26.61 20.86
C GLY A 87 -14.40 25.72 21.62
N VAL A 88 -14.00 26.16 22.80
CA VAL A 88 -13.18 25.40 23.75
C VAL A 88 -13.96 25.24 25.05
N ILE A 89 -13.92 24.05 25.62
CA ILE A 89 -14.58 23.69 26.88
C ILE A 89 -13.54 23.18 27.88
N ASP A 90 -13.98 22.97 29.12
CA ASP A 90 -13.16 22.45 30.23
C ASP A 90 -11.99 23.33 30.68
N PHE A 91 -12.31 24.46 31.30
CA PHE A 91 -11.33 25.39 31.89
C PHE A 91 -10.82 24.94 33.28
N GLY A 92 -10.98 23.67 33.65
CA GLY A 92 -10.58 23.14 34.96
C GLY A 92 -9.08 23.19 35.23
N ASP A 93 -8.27 23.11 34.16
CA ASP A 93 -6.80 23.11 34.20
C ASP A 93 -6.17 24.50 33.96
N LEU A 94 -6.98 25.56 33.95
CA LEU A 94 -6.50 26.92 33.70
C LEU A 94 -5.43 27.32 34.75
N MET A 95 -4.27 27.76 34.26
CA MET A 95 -3.11 28.03 35.12
C MET A 95 -2.17 29.09 34.55
N VAL A 96 -1.31 29.67 35.40
CA VAL A 96 -0.23 30.58 34.98
C VAL A 96 1.09 29.80 34.90
N THR A 97 1.58 29.55 33.69
CA THR A 97 2.85 28.86 33.41
C THR A 97 3.47 29.41 32.12
N TRP A 98 4.51 28.77 31.57
CA TRP A 98 5.10 29.16 30.30
C TRP A 98 4.05 29.17 29.17
N ARG A 99 3.97 30.27 28.43
CA ARG A 99 3.03 30.45 27.32
C ARG A 99 3.07 29.31 26.30
N VAL A 100 4.26 28.83 25.99
CA VAL A 100 4.47 27.72 25.03
C VAL A 100 3.87 26.39 25.50
N ALA A 101 3.59 26.23 26.79
CA ALA A 101 2.99 25.00 27.33
C ALA A 101 1.58 24.73 26.78
N GLU A 102 0.83 25.78 26.41
CA GLU A 102 -0.44 25.63 25.69
C GLU A 102 -0.26 24.90 24.35
N LEU A 103 0.80 25.25 23.61
CA LEU A 103 1.14 24.60 22.34
C LEU A 103 1.66 23.17 22.57
N VAL A 104 2.38 22.95 23.68
CA VAL A 104 2.89 21.62 24.05
C VAL A 104 1.76 20.62 24.28
N ALA A 105 0.69 21.00 24.98
CA ALA A 105 -0.47 20.14 25.21
C ALA A 105 -1.15 19.71 23.90
N ALA A 106 -1.47 20.69 23.03
CA ALA A 106 -2.05 20.41 21.71
C ALA A 106 -1.12 19.57 20.82
N SER A 107 0.20 19.77 20.95
CA SER A 107 1.21 19.02 20.20
C SER A 107 1.33 17.56 20.67
N ALA A 108 1.27 17.31 21.97
CA ALA A 108 1.23 15.94 22.50
C ALA A 108 -0.05 15.21 22.04
N CYS A 109 -1.17 15.92 21.96
CA CYS A 109 -2.41 15.41 21.38
C CYS A 109 -2.25 15.03 19.89
N ALA A 110 -1.59 15.87 19.10
CA ALA A 110 -1.28 15.57 17.70
C ALA A 110 -0.43 14.29 17.56
N TYR A 111 0.45 14.01 18.51
CA TYR A 111 1.29 12.80 18.50
C TYR A 111 0.56 11.50 18.85
N MET A 112 -0.66 11.59 19.38
CA MET A 112 -1.56 10.45 19.58
C MET A 112 -2.35 10.08 18.32
N ARG A 113 -2.23 10.87 17.24
CA ARG A 113 -2.99 10.71 16.00
C ARG A 113 -2.10 10.20 14.87
N ASP A 114 -2.73 9.84 13.75
CA ASP A 114 -2.03 9.46 12.53
C ASP A 114 -1.31 10.66 11.91
N ASP A 115 -0.16 10.39 11.28
CA ASP A 115 0.73 11.42 10.74
C ASP A 115 1.15 12.53 11.74
N PRO A 116 1.70 12.14 12.90
CA PRO A 116 1.92 13.04 14.02
C PRO A 116 2.83 14.23 13.68
N ASP A 117 3.82 14.06 12.78
CA ASP A 117 4.72 15.15 12.39
C ASP A 117 3.96 16.24 11.61
N ALA A 118 3.11 15.85 10.65
CA ALA A 118 2.37 16.80 9.84
C ALA A 118 1.34 17.55 10.70
N LEU A 119 0.61 16.83 11.56
CA LEU A 119 -0.34 17.43 12.49
C LEU A 119 0.37 18.36 13.49
N PHE A 120 1.49 17.94 14.05
CA PHE A 120 2.31 18.78 14.92
C PHE A 120 2.74 20.07 14.22
N LEU A 121 3.32 19.99 13.02
CA LEU A 121 3.77 21.16 12.28
C LEU A 121 2.61 22.07 11.86
N ALA A 122 1.44 21.51 11.55
CA ALA A 122 0.22 22.28 11.31
C ALA A 122 -0.25 23.00 12.57
N THR A 123 -0.21 22.34 13.73
CA THR A 123 -0.54 22.92 15.04
C THR A 123 0.42 24.06 15.40
N VAL A 124 1.72 23.90 15.19
CA VAL A 124 2.72 24.96 15.39
C VAL A 124 2.43 26.16 14.49
N ARG A 125 2.20 25.93 13.19
CA ARG A 125 1.87 27.00 12.23
C ARG A 125 0.59 27.74 12.64
N GLY A 126 -0.47 27.01 13.02
CA GLY A 126 -1.74 27.58 13.45
C GLY A 126 -1.62 28.38 14.75
N PHE A 127 -0.74 27.96 15.67
CA PHE A 127 -0.44 28.72 16.88
C PHE A 127 0.33 30.01 16.56
N ALA A 128 1.40 29.90 15.77
CA ALA A 128 2.28 31.01 15.39
C ALA A 128 1.55 32.10 14.59
N ALA A 129 0.49 31.75 13.87
CA ALA A 129 -0.36 32.72 13.16
C ALA A 129 -1.09 33.72 14.09
N HIS A 130 -1.19 33.43 15.39
CA HIS A 130 -1.86 34.27 16.38
C HIS A 130 -0.95 34.75 17.51
N VAL A 131 0.14 34.03 17.78
CA VAL A 131 1.06 34.33 18.88
C VAL A 131 2.49 34.25 18.34
N ALA A 132 3.21 35.37 18.40
CA ALA A 132 4.62 35.42 18.01
C ALA A 132 5.49 34.71 19.07
N LEU A 133 6.07 33.58 18.68
CA LEU A 133 6.96 32.77 19.53
C LEU A 133 8.39 33.35 19.52
N THR A 134 9.01 33.46 20.69
CA THR A 134 10.42 33.84 20.89
C THR A 134 11.38 32.71 20.48
N ASP A 135 12.67 33.00 20.33
CA ASP A 135 13.66 31.95 19.99
C ASP A 135 13.77 30.89 21.08
N ALA A 136 13.70 31.31 22.35
CA ALA A 136 13.68 30.39 23.48
C ALA A 136 12.46 29.47 23.46
N GLU A 137 11.26 29.98 23.13
CA GLU A 137 10.06 29.15 23.00
C GLU A 137 10.16 28.16 21.84
N LEU A 138 10.73 28.55 20.70
CA LEU A 138 10.91 27.67 19.54
C LEU A 138 11.91 26.55 19.84
N ASP A 139 13.01 26.84 20.53
CA ASP A 139 14.00 25.82 20.91
C ASP A 139 13.53 24.92 22.07
N ALA A 140 12.68 25.44 22.96
CA ALA A 140 12.11 24.67 24.08
C ALA A 140 10.93 23.78 23.66
N LEU A 141 10.20 24.12 22.59
CA LEU A 141 8.94 23.47 22.23
C LEU A 141 9.08 21.94 22.09
N TRP A 142 10.01 21.47 21.27
CA TRP A 142 10.14 20.03 21.01
C TRP A 142 10.55 19.22 22.25
N PRO A 143 11.60 19.62 23.02
CA PRO A 143 11.89 19.01 24.32
C PRO A 143 10.67 18.95 25.26
N LEU A 144 9.87 20.03 25.32
CA LEU A 144 8.67 20.06 26.17
C LEU A 144 7.57 19.12 25.67
N VAL A 145 7.42 18.91 24.36
CA VAL A 145 6.49 17.92 23.79
C VAL A 145 6.89 16.51 24.19
N VAL A 146 8.18 16.16 24.06
CA VAL A 146 8.69 14.86 24.50
C VAL A 146 8.44 14.64 25.99
N LEU A 147 8.72 15.67 26.81
CA LEU A 147 8.46 15.64 28.25
C LEU A 147 6.96 15.47 28.56
N ARG A 148 6.07 16.17 27.84
CA ARG A 148 4.62 16.03 28.03
C ARG A 148 4.15 14.62 27.69
N CYS A 149 4.64 14.02 26.61
CA CYS A 149 4.32 12.63 26.29
C CYS A 149 4.83 11.65 27.35
N ALA A 150 6.01 11.90 27.93
CA ALA A 150 6.53 11.10 29.05
C ALA A 150 5.63 11.21 30.29
N VAL A 151 5.17 12.42 30.63
CA VAL A 151 4.20 12.66 31.71
C VAL A 151 2.90 11.88 31.46
N LEU A 152 2.33 11.95 30.24
CA LEU A 152 1.13 11.20 29.88
C LEU A 152 1.31 9.69 30.11
N VAL A 153 2.43 9.13 29.66
CA VAL A 153 2.75 7.70 29.85
C VAL A 153 2.80 7.31 31.32
N VAL A 154 3.55 8.02 32.15
CA VAL A 154 3.70 7.62 33.57
C VAL A 154 2.40 7.84 34.36
N SER A 155 1.63 8.88 34.02
CA SER A 155 0.33 9.14 34.64
C SER A 155 -0.70 8.09 34.24
N GLY A 156 -0.74 7.69 32.95
CA GLY A 156 -1.62 6.63 32.46
C GLY A 156 -1.30 5.27 33.09
N GLU A 157 -0.02 4.89 33.15
CA GLU A 157 0.43 3.65 33.82
C GLU A 157 0.10 3.67 35.33
N HIS A 158 0.26 4.82 36.00
CA HIS A 158 -0.08 4.96 37.41
C HIS A 158 -1.59 4.85 37.65
N GLN A 159 -2.41 5.46 36.80
CA GLN A 159 -3.87 5.42 36.93
C GLN A 159 -4.42 4.00 36.71
N VAL A 160 -3.89 3.25 35.74
CA VAL A 160 -4.24 1.83 35.55
C VAL A 160 -3.83 0.98 36.76
N ALA A 161 -2.67 1.27 37.37
CA ALA A 161 -2.24 0.58 38.57
C ALA A 161 -3.17 0.82 39.78
N LEU A 162 -3.90 1.94 39.80
CA LEU A 162 -4.89 2.27 40.82
C LEU A 162 -6.29 1.70 40.53
N ASP A 163 -6.72 1.72 39.26
CA ASP A 163 -8.06 1.29 38.80
C ASP A 163 -7.98 0.13 37.78
N GLY A 164 -7.62 -1.07 38.27
CA GLY A 164 -7.28 -2.24 37.45
C GLY A 164 -8.39 -2.93 36.62
N ASP A 165 -9.60 -2.35 36.52
CA ASP A 165 -10.78 -2.92 35.82
C ASP A 165 -11.35 -1.97 34.72
N ASN A 166 -10.52 -1.09 34.12
CA ASN A 166 -10.99 -0.12 33.12
C ASN A 166 -10.39 -0.34 31.72
N ASP A 167 -11.11 -1.06 30.85
CA ASP A 167 -10.73 -1.33 29.44
C ASP A 167 -10.42 -0.03 28.65
N TYR A 168 -11.08 1.09 28.96
CA TYR A 168 -10.81 2.40 28.34
C TYR A 168 -9.43 2.95 28.71
N ALA A 169 -8.92 2.64 29.91
CA ALA A 169 -7.60 3.07 30.35
C ALA A 169 -6.48 2.31 29.62
N ASP A 170 -6.71 1.05 29.24
CA ASP A 170 -5.72 0.23 28.52
C ASP A 170 -5.54 0.65 27.05
N GLU A 171 -6.60 1.01 26.34
CA GLU A 171 -6.50 1.54 24.97
C GLU A 171 -5.77 2.89 24.93
N ARG A 172 -6.09 3.77 25.88
CA ARG A 172 -5.47 5.09 26.03
C ARG A 172 -3.98 4.97 26.37
N ARG A 173 -3.61 4.05 27.26
CA ARG A 173 -2.21 3.69 27.56
C ARG A 173 -1.42 3.27 26.32
N GLY A 174 -2.04 2.46 25.45
CA GLY A 174 -1.43 2.06 24.18
C GLY A 174 -1.15 3.25 23.26
N ALA A 175 -2.08 4.20 23.17
CA ALA A 175 -1.94 5.43 22.39
C ALA A 175 -0.85 6.36 22.97
N GLU A 176 -0.84 6.58 24.27
CA GLU A 176 0.15 7.42 24.98
C GLU A 176 1.56 6.87 24.81
N TRP A 177 1.75 5.55 24.95
CA TRP A 177 3.04 4.91 24.72
C TRP A 177 3.51 5.05 23.27
N ARG A 178 2.60 4.87 22.28
CA ARG A 178 2.92 5.08 20.87
C ARG A 178 3.33 6.52 20.58
N ALA A 179 2.61 7.49 21.15
CA ALA A 179 2.91 8.91 21.01
C ALA A 179 4.28 9.25 21.59
N PHE A 180 4.56 8.80 22.82
CA PHE A 180 5.85 8.98 23.46
C PHE A 180 6.98 8.33 22.66
N ALA A 181 6.83 7.07 22.25
CA ALA A 181 7.85 6.38 21.46
C ALA A 181 8.10 7.08 20.12
N ALA A 182 7.04 7.55 19.44
CA ALA A 182 7.15 8.27 18.18
C ALA A 182 7.84 9.64 18.34
N ALA A 183 7.56 10.37 19.43
CA ALA A 183 8.20 11.63 19.73
C ALA A 183 9.66 11.44 20.18
N ALA A 184 9.92 10.53 21.11
CA ALA A 184 11.27 10.25 21.62
C ALA A 184 12.23 9.72 20.55
N ALA A 185 11.72 9.10 19.48
CA ALA A 185 12.52 8.63 18.36
C ALA A 185 12.99 9.74 17.40
N ARG A 186 12.49 10.99 17.51
CA ARG A 186 12.88 12.08 16.62
C ARG A 186 14.13 12.79 17.09
N ASP A 187 14.95 13.19 16.13
CA ASP A 187 16.07 14.06 16.41
C ASP A 187 15.56 15.46 16.82
N ALA A 188 15.97 15.90 18.01
CA ALA A 188 15.52 17.18 18.53
C ALA A 188 16.03 18.38 17.72
N GLY A 189 17.19 18.25 17.06
CA GLY A 189 17.74 19.26 16.17
C GLY A 189 16.92 19.37 14.88
N GLU A 190 16.55 18.22 14.31
CA GLU A 190 15.65 18.12 13.16
C GLU A 190 14.31 18.81 13.44
N MET A 191 13.66 18.46 14.56
CA MET A 191 12.37 19.02 14.92
C MET A 191 12.44 20.52 15.22
N ALA A 192 13.51 21.00 15.86
CA ALA A 192 13.73 22.44 16.06
C ALA A 192 13.79 23.20 14.72
N TYR A 193 14.42 22.60 13.70
CA TYR A 193 14.45 23.19 12.38
C TYR A 193 13.04 23.28 11.78
N LEU A 194 12.29 22.17 11.80
CA LEU A 194 10.95 22.11 11.22
C LEU A 194 9.98 23.08 11.92
N VAL A 195 10.05 23.17 13.26
CA VAL A 195 9.28 24.12 14.08
C VAL A 195 9.56 25.57 13.66
N ARG A 196 10.84 25.95 13.55
CA ARG A 196 11.24 27.30 13.12
C ARG A 196 10.75 27.60 11.70
N ALA A 197 10.91 26.64 10.80
CA ALA A 197 10.48 26.73 9.40
C ALA A 197 8.98 27.02 9.26
N VAL A 198 8.14 26.36 10.05
CA VAL A 198 6.68 26.56 9.97
C VAL A 198 6.18 27.72 10.82
N ALA A 199 6.88 28.10 11.89
CA ALA A 199 6.46 29.18 12.78
C ALA A 199 6.82 30.58 12.25
N ARG A 200 8.00 30.74 11.64
CA ARG A 200 8.51 32.05 11.18
C ARG A 200 8.75 32.13 9.67
N GLY A 201 8.80 30.98 8.99
CA GLY A 201 9.53 30.90 7.72
C GLY A 201 11.03 30.84 7.99
N LEU A 202 11.78 30.18 7.13
CA LEU A 202 13.24 30.24 7.15
C LEU A 202 13.70 30.91 5.87
N ASP A 203 14.76 31.71 5.99
CA ASP A 203 15.46 32.19 4.82
C ASP A 203 16.02 30.97 4.08
N ASP A 204 15.67 30.83 2.81
CA ASP A 204 16.19 29.75 1.97
C ASP A 204 17.73 29.84 1.99
N PRO A 205 18.47 28.77 2.34
CA PRO A 205 19.91 28.80 2.32
C PRO A 205 20.40 29.19 0.91
N ARG A 206 21.20 30.24 0.83
CA ARG A 206 21.71 30.78 -0.43
C ARG A 206 23.21 30.78 -0.41
N ALA A 207 23.80 29.72 -0.96
CA ALA A 207 25.23 29.74 -1.24
C ALA A 207 25.53 30.82 -2.30
N ASP A 208 26.28 31.87 -1.95
CA ASP A 208 26.89 32.80 -2.93
C ASP A 208 28.02 32.09 -3.69
N ALA A 209 27.65 31.09 -4.48
CA ALA A 209 28.58 30.25 -5.22
C ALA A 209 29.26 31.09 -6.32
N ARG A 210 30.52 31.43 -6.07
CA ARG A 210 31.43 32.16 -6.99
C ARG A 210 32.41 31.21 -7.70
N ALA A 211 32.47 29.96 -7.27
CA ALA A 211 33.15 28.84 -7.90
C ALA A 211 32.26 27.58 -7.78
N THR A 212 32.73 26.46 -8.34
CA THR A 212 32.05 25.15 -8.26
C THR A 212 32.86 24.17 -7.43
N LEU A 213 32.18 23.25 -6.75
CA LEU A 213 32.81 22.17 -5.97
C LEU A 213 33.60 21.24 -6.88
N LEU A 214 32.99 20.84 -8.00
CA LEU A 214 33.61 19.99 -9.01
C LEU A 214 34.39 20.84 -10.02
N PRO A 215 35.47 20.29 -10.61
CA PRO A 215 36.23 20.99 -11.65
C PRO A 215 35.35 21.43 -12.82
N ALA A 216 35.57 22.64 -13.33
CA ALA A 216 34.82 23.13 -14.49
C ALA A 216 35.07 22.27 -15.74
N GLY A 217 34.02 22.04 -16.54
CA GLY A 217 34.12 21.34 -17.83
C GLY A 217 34.24 19.81 -17.74
N ILE A 218 34.15 19.22 -16.55
CA ILE A 218 34.06 17.77 -16.39
C ILE A 218 32.65 17.28 -16.80
N ALA A 219 32.58 16.27 -17.67
CA ALA A 219 31.32 15.61 -17.97
C ALA A 219 30.94 14.72 -16.79
N ALA A 220 29.70 14.86 -16.30
CA ALA A 220 29.19 14.09 -15.18
C ALA A 220 27.93 13.31 -15.60
N ALA A 221 27.92 12.00 -15.35
CA ALA A 221 26.76 11.16 -15.62
C ALA A 221 25.79 11.20 -14.43
N SER A 222 24.51 11.53 -14.70
CA SER A 222 23.46 11.41 -13.70
C SER A 222 22.89 9.99 -13.72
N VAL A 223 22.85 9.34 -12.55
CA VAL A 223 22.21 8.02 -12.40
C VAL A 223 20.77 8.16 -11.92
N ASP A 224 19.92 7.26 -12.42
CA ASP A 224 18.52 7.15 -12.03
C ASP A 224 18.35 6.08 -10.94
N LEU A 225 17.89 6.49 -9.75
CA LEU A 225 17.55 5.57 -8.67
C LEU A 225 16.05 5.58 -8.34
N SER A 226 15.23 6.15 -9.23
CA SER A 226 13.78 6.18 -9.09
C SER A 226 13.15 4.81 -9.36
N VAL A 227 11.84 4.72 -9.15
CA VAL A 227 11.08 3.47 -9.36
C VAL A 227 11.04 3.01 -10.82
N THR A 228 11.34 3.89 -11.78
CA THR A 228 11.41 3.54 -13.21
C THR A 228 12.82 3.18 -13.67
N SER A 229 13.81 3.08 -12.77
CA SER A 229 15.19 2.79 -13.13
C SER A 229 15.38 1.35 -13.62
N ASP A 230 15.91 1.20 -14.84
CA ASP A 230 16.30 -0.10 -15.42
C ASP A 230 17.46 -0.75 -14.66
N ALA A 231 18.33 0.06 -14.04
CA ALA A 231 19.48 -0.42 -13.27
C ALA A 231 19.09 -1.07 -11.93
N LEU A 232 17.79 -1.04 -11.59
CA LEU A 232 17.21 -1.53 -10.34
C LEU A 232 16.17 -2.64 -10.59
N ALA A 233 16.25 -3.34 -11.72
CA ALA A 233 15.32 -4.40 -12.09
C ALA A 233 15.43 -5.62 -11.15
N ALA A 234 14.48 -6.57 -11.26
CA ALA A 234 14.55 -7.90 -10.64
C ALA A 234 14.86 -7.95 -9.12
N GLY A 235 14.54 -6.88 -8.36
CA GLY A 235 14.80 -6.82 -6.93
C GLY A 235 16.22 -6.38 -6.56
N ASP A 236 17.09 -6.05 -7.53
CA ASP A 236 18.48 -5.63 -7.30
C ASP A 236 18.60 -4.44 -6.34
N TRP A 237 17.57 -3.59 -6.29
CA TRP A 237 17.48 -2.44 -5.39
C TRP A 237 17.46 -2.81 -3.89
N LEU A 238 17.16 -4.06 -3.54
CA LEU A 238 17.23 -4.59 -2.18
C LEU A 238 18.66 -4.94 -1.77
N GLU A 239 19.59 -5.05 -2.73
CA GLU A 239 20.96 -5.46 -2.43
C GLU A 239 21.75 -4.32 -1.78
N PRO A 240 22.47 -4.58 -0.67
CA PRO A 240 23.37 -3.60 -0.08
C PRO A 240 24.40 -3.08 -1.09
N GLY A 241 24.63 -1.75 -1.09
CA GLY A 241 25.62 -1.11 -1.96
C GLY A 241 25.21 -0.97 -3.43
N ILE A 242 23.95 -1.25 -3.80
CA ILE A 242 23.48 -1.11 -5.18
C ILE A 242 23.61 0.32 -5.72
N GLU A 243 23.31 1.35 -4.92
CA GLU A 243 23.46 2.76 -5.34
C GLU A 243 24.90 3.05 -5.80
N GLU A 244 25.89 2.55 -5.06
CA GLU A 244 27.31 2.68 -5.38
C GLU A 244 27.68 1.90 -6.65
N ARG A 245 27.18 0.67 -6.80
CA ARG A 245 27.42 -0.13 -8.02
C ARG A 245 26.87 0.58 -9.26
N VAL A 246 25.66 1.13 -9.18
CA VAL A 246 25.03 1.89 -10.28
C VAL A 246 25.83 3.15 -10.60
N LEU A 247 26.26 3.90 -9.59
CA LEU A 247 27.14 5.07 -9.76
C LEU A 247 28.46 4.71 -10.46
N ARG A 248 29.12 3.63 -10.02
CA ARG A 248 30.41 3.21 -10.60
C ARG A 248 30.25 2.67 -12.02
N ALA A 249 29.14 1.99 -12.31
CA ALA A 249 28.86 1.45 -13.63
C ALA A 249 28.67 2.55 -14.69
N ALA A 250 28.22 3.75 -14.30
CA ALA A 250 28.12 4.89 -15.21
C ALA A 250 29.49 5.37 -15.75
N GLY A 251 30.57 5.11 -15.00
CA GLY A 251 31.94 5.45 -15.39
C GLY A 251 32.27 6.95 -15.29
N GLY A 252 33.56 7.28 -15.15
CA GLY A 252 34.01 8.67 -15.03
C GLY A 252 33.54 9.36 -13.75
N LEU A 253 33.12 10.62 -13.85
CA LEU A 253 32.41 11.31 -12.79
C LEU A 253 30.92 10.99 -12.91
N ALA A 254 30.31 10.45 -11.87
CA ALA A 254 28.90 10.13 -11.82
C ALA A 254 28.25 10.62 -10.53
N HIS A 255 26.96 10.95 -10.57
CA HIS A 255 26.23 11.44 -9.41
C HIS A 255 24.77 10.99 -9.39
N THR A 256 24.23 10.85 -8.18
CA THR A 256 22.79 10.69 -7.92
C THR A 256 22.05 12.01 -8.11
N ARG A 257 20.72 11.98 -8.05
CA ARG A 257 19.90 13.18 -8.17
C ARG A 257 19.45 13.70 -6.81
N TRP A 258 19.58 15.00 -6.59
CA TRP A 258 18.96 15.71 -5.47
C TRP A 258 17.45 15.73 -5.66
N GLY A 259 16.71 15.50 -4.58
CA GLY A 259 15.26 15.52 -4.61
C GLY A 259 14.64 14.35 -5.38
N GLU A 260 15.37 13.27 -5.63
CA GLU A 260 14.82 12.03 -6.17
C GLU A 260 14.19 11.19 -5.05
N PHE A 261 13.05 10.57 -5.34
CA PHE A 261 12.53 9.48 -4.51
C PHE A 261 13.26 8.19 -4.89
N ARG A 262 14.18 7.75 -4.03
CA ARG A 262 15.04 6.60 -4.31
C ARG A 262 14.34 5.30 -3.95
N LEU A 263 14.18 4.41 -4.92
CA LEU A 263 13.61 3.08 -4.73
C LEU A 263 14.41 2.28 -3.69
N THR A 264 15.73 2.39 -3.70
CA THR A 264 16.68 1.76 -2.77
C THR A 264 16.49 2.15 -1.30
N ARG A 265 15.68 3.17 -1.01
CA ARG A 265 15.35 3.64 0.35
C ARG A 265 13.94 3.26 0.80
N THR A 266 13.19 2.55 -0.03
CA THR A 266 11.86 2.08 0.34
C THR A 266 11.92 1.03 1.44
N ARG A 267 10.78 0.79 2.08
CA ARG A 267 10.57 -0.31 3.02
C ARG A 267 9.38 -1.12 2.53
N LEU A 268 9.57 -2.42 2.34
CA LEU A 268 8.54 -3.31 1.78
C LEU A 268 7.28 -3.37 2.64
N LEU A 269 7.44 -3.33 3.96
CA LEU A 269 6.36 -3.34 4.95
C LEU A 269 6.47 -2.09 5.83
N ALA A 270 5.71 -1.06 5.46
CA ALA A 270 5.61 0.18 6.22
C ALA A 270 4.31 0.90 5.85
N PRO A 271 3.74 1.74 6.73
CA PRO A 271 2.62 2.58 6.37
C PRO A 271 3.03 3.58 5.28
N ARG A 272 2.07 3.97 4.45
CA ARG A 272 2.26 4.89 3.34
C ARG A 272 2.87 6.21 3.82
N GLY A 273 3.89 6.69 3.11
CA GLY A 273 4.53 7.97 3.38
C GLY A 273 5.45 7.97 4.59
N ARG A 274 5.75 6.80 5.20
CA ARG A 274 6.66 6.67 6.35
C ARG A 274 8.09 6.31 5.95
N ALA A 275 8.32 5.80 4.75
CA ALA A 275 9.68 5.53 4.28
C ALA A 275 10.35 6.84 3.85
N ALA A 276 11.54 7.11 4.39
CA ALA A 276 12.34 8.29 4.06
C ALA A 276 13.05 8.09 2.71
N THR A 277 12.31 8.28 1.61
CA THR A 277 12.77 7.99 0.25
C THR A 277 13.27 9.19 -0.51
N ARG A 278 12.92 10.42 -0.09
CA ARG A 278 13.32 11.64 -0.79
C ARG A 278 14.74 12.04 -0.41
N ALA A 279 15.68 11.99 -1.35
CA ALA A 279 17.05 12.41 -1.11
C ALA A 279 17.20 13.94 -1.01
N LEU A 280 17.95 14.42 -0.02
CA LEU A 280 18.27 15.83 0.19
C LEU A 280 19.74 16.17 -0.10
N GLY A 281 20.54 15.18 -0.48
CA GLY A 281 21.93 15.31 -0.88
C GLY A 281 22.24 14.59 -2.19
N VAL A 282 23.47 14.74 -2.65
CA VAL A 282 24.00 14.15 -3.87
C VAL A 282 25.21 13.30 -3.53
N ASP A 283 25.11 12.00 -3.77
CA ASP A 283 26.24 11.08 -3.77
C ASP A 283 26.92 11.11 -5.13
N LEU A 284 28.25 11.17 -5.14
CA LEU A 284 29.07 11.20 -6.35
C LEU A 284 30.27 10.25 -6.25
N VAL A 285 30.65 9.69 -7.39
CA VAL A 285 31.90 8.97 -7.60
C VAL A 285 32.73 9.77 -8.59
N ALA A 286 33.97 10.08 -8.23
CA ALA A 286 34.87 10.88 -9.04
C ALA A 286 36.07 10.07 -9.54
N PRO A 287 36.65 10.43 -10.70
CA PRO A 287 37.87 9.79 -11.18
C PRO A 287 39.08 10.10 -10.28
N GLU A 288 40.13 9.28 -10.38
CA GLU A 288 41.38 9.50 -9.67
C GLU A 288 41.95 10.90 -9.98
N GLY A 289 42.47 11.59 -8.96
CA GLY A 289 42.97 12.97 -9.08
C GLY A 289 41.91 14.06 -9.07
N CYS A 290 40.61 13.75 -8.93
CA CYS A 290 39.57 14.77 -8.80
C CYS A 290 39.71 15.55 -7.49
N THR A 291 40.10 16.82 -7.60
CA THR A 291 40.22 17.76 -6.48
C THR A 291 38.95 18.60 -6.38
N LEU A 292 38.37 18.67 -5.18
CA LEU A 292 37.23 19.51 -4.87
C LEU A 292 37.69 20.92 -4.47
N ALA A 293 36.95 21.94 -4.91
CA ALA A 293 37.24 23.35 -4.63
C ALA A 293 36.13 24.01 -3.80
N ALA A 294 36.45 25.07 -3.07
CA ALA A 294 35.49 25.80 -2.25
C ALA A 294 34.56 26.61 -3.16
N PRO A 295 33.25 26.33 -3.19
CA PRO A 295 32.33 27.05 -4.09
C PRO A 295 32.07 28.49 -3.63
N PHE A 296 32.23 28.76 -2.33
CA PHE A 296 32.07 30.07 -1.70
C PHE A 296 33.13 30.27 -0.60
N ALA A 297 33.25 31.51 -0.11
CA ALA A 297 34.17 31.85 0.98
C ALA A 297 33.62 31.34 2.32
N GLY A 298 34.49 30.88 3.20
CA GLY A 298 34.04 30.46 4.52
C GLY A 298 35.08 29.68 5.29
N ARG A 299 34.66 29.13 6.43
CA ARG A 299 35.50 28.36 7.33
C ARG A 299 35.26 26.87 7.16
N VAL A 300 36.32 26.13 6.89
CA VAL A 300 36.29 24.66 6.83
C VAL A 300 36.57 24.08 8.22
N VAL A 301 35.66 23.24 8.68
CA VAL A 301 35.79 22.45 9.92
C VAL A 301 35.74 20.96 9.60
N ALA A 302 36.44 20.16 10.39
CA ALA A 302 36.38 18.72 10.29
C ALA A 302 35.03 18.22 10.83
N THR A 303 34.43 17.27 10.13
CA THR A 303 33.29 16.49 10.61
C THR A 303 33.73 15.06 10.89
N ARG A 304 32.81 14.21 11.36
CA ARG A 304 33.10 12.79 11.62
C ARG A 304 33.51 12.04 10.34
N THR A 305 32.98 12.45 9.20
CA THR A 305 32.99 11.71 7.93
C THR A 305 33.61 12.50 6.77
N GLY A 306 34.06 13.73 7.02
CA GLY A 306 34.67 14.62 6.03
C GLY A 306 34.81 16.04 6.57
N LEU A 307 34.20 17.00 5.88
CA LEU A 307 34.28 18.43 6.20
C LEU A 307 32.92 19.13 6.12
N ALA A 308 32.83 20.29 6.78
CA ALA A 308 31.77 21.27 6.59
C ALA A 308 32.41 22.63 6.27
N LEU A 309 31.92 23.29 5.21
CA LEU A 309 32.29 24.66 4.84
C LEU A 309 31.17 25.59 5.27
N HIS A 310 31.40 26.36 6.33
CA HIS A 310 30.45 27.35 6.87
C HIS A 310 30.66 28.69 6.17
N GLY A 311 29.66 29.12 5.40
CA GLY A 311 29.57 30.48 4.84
C GLY A 311 28.56 31.34 5.60
N ASP A 312 28.35 32.56 5.11
CA ASP A 312 27.44 33.53 5.75
C ASP A 312 25.97 33.07 5.73
N ASP A 313 25.52 32.50 4.62
CA ASP A 313 24.11 32.17 4.36
C ASP A 313 23.84 30.66 4.13
N ALA A 314 24.89 29.83 4.13
CA ALA A 314 24.75 28.38 3.98
C ALA A 314 25.96 27.59 4.52
N THR A 315 25.72 26.34 4.92
CA THR A 315 26.76 25.36 5.22
C THR A 315 26.77 24.27 4.14
N LEU A 316 27.94 23.98 3.56
CA LEU A 316 28.15 22.87 2.63
C LEU A 316 28.82 21.69 3.35
N TRP A 317 28.12 20.57 3.41
CA TRP A 317 28.60 19.32 4.00
C TRP A 317 29.17 18.43 2.90
N VAL A 318 30.39 17.92 3.11
CA VAL A 318 31.07 17.03 2.16
C VAL A 318 31.72 15.86 2.90
N ASP A 319 31.17 14.66 2.73
CA ASP A 319 31.72 13.42 3.29
C ASP A 319 32.56 12.65 2.27
N GLY A 320 33.37 11.69 2.74
CA GLY A 320 34.13 10.79 1.86
C GLY A 320 35.31 11.45 1.16
N VAL A 321 35.77 12.59 1.69
CA VAL A 321 36.88 13.37 1.13
C VAL A 321 38.10 13.27 2.04
N ALA A 322 39.25 12.92 1.47
CA ALA A 322 40.53 12.90 2.18
C ALA A 322 41.73 12.92 1.21
N PRO A 323 42.81 13.65 1.52
CA PRO A 323 42.94 14.63 2.60
C PRO A 323 42.14 15.91 2.30
N PHE A 324 41.83 16.70 3.33
CA PHE A 324 41.15 18.00 3.20
C PHE A 324 41.84 19.10 4.01
N VAL A 325 41.53 20.37 3.70
CA VAL A 325 42.08 21.55 4.38
C VAL A 325 41.16 22.04 5.49
N LEU A 326 41.72 22.67 6.52
CA LEU A 326 40.98 23.29 7.63
C LEU A 326 41.27 24.79 7.68
N GLY A 327 40.30 25.55 8.19
CA GLY A 327 40.41 27.00 8.34
C GLY A 327 39.74 27.79 7.23
N GLU A 328 40.10 29.07 7.10
CA GLU A 328 39.48 30.00 6.16
C GLU A 328 39.89 29.69 4.71
N VAL A 329 38.92 29.65 3.81
CA VAL A 329 39.12 29.42 2.38
C VAL A 329 38.41 30.48 1.54
N ALA A 330 39.05 30.87 0.44
CA ALA A 330 38.45 31.71 -0.59
C ALA A 330 37.73 30.85 -1.65
N PRO A 331 36.75 31.40 -2.41
CA PRO A 331 36.15 30.69 -3.52
C PRO A 331 37.22 30.19 -4.51
N GLY A 332 37.12 28.93 -4.92
CA GLY A 332 38.07 28.24 -5.80
C GLY A 332 39.28 27.63 -5.09
N ALA A 333 39.47 27.88 -3.79
CA ALA A 333 40.55 27.23 -3.02
C ALA A 333 40.31 25.72 -2.89
N ARG A 334 41.38 24.91 -2.87
CA ARG A 334 41.27 23.45 -2.71
C ARG A 334 40.62 23.10 -1.36
N LEU A 335 39.57 22.28 -1.38
CA LEU A 335 38.95 21.69 -0.20
C LEU A 335 39.53 20.32 0.14
N GLY A 336 39.68 19.44 -0.84
CA GLY A 336 40.21 18.09 -0.63
C GLY A 336 40.08 17.20 -1.87
N ASP A 337 40.49 15.93 -1.76
CA ASP A 337 40.50 15.00 -2.90
C ASP A 337 39.39 13.94 -2.78
N ALA A 338 38.73 13.65 -3.91
CA ALA A 338 37.63 12.68 -4.02
C ALA A 338 38.10 11.29 -4.53
N SER A 339 39.40 11.03 -4.56
CA SER A 339 40.02 10.06 -5.49
C SER A 339 40.34 8.66 -4.93
N ARG A 340 40.04 8.35 -3.66
CA ARG A 340 40.36 7.04 -3.05
C ARG A 340 39.22 6.04 -3.04
N GLY A 341 38.44 5.99 -4.11
CA GLY A 341 37.46 4.92 -4.32
C GLY A 341 36.28 4.96 -3.34
N ASP A 342 36.07 6.04 -2.60
CA ASP A 342 34.91 6.23 -1.73
C ASP A 342 33.80 7.02 -2.46
N VAL A 343 32.56 6.87 -2.00
CA VAL A 343 31.44 7.73 -2.43
C VAL A 343 31.54 9.04 -1.66
N VAL A 344 31.57 10.16 -2.38
CA VAL A 344 31.51 11.50 -1.79
C VAL A 344 30.06 11.92 -1.68
N HIS A 345 29.60 12.25 -0.48
CA HIS A 345 28.25 12.76 -0.27
C HIS A 345 28.30 14.28 -0.07
N VAL A 346 27.50 15.00 -0.84
CA VAL A 346 27.40 16.46 -0.81
C VAL A 346 26.01 16.90 -0.44
N GLN A 347 25.90 17.81 0.53
CA GLN A 347 24.62 18.36 0.97
C GLN A 347 24.74 19.83 1.34
N LEU A 348 23.81 20.64 0.85
CA LEU A 348 23.71 22.05 1.22
C LEU A 348 22.68 22.22 2.33
N GLY A 349 22.95 23.09 3.29
CA GLY A 349 22.03 23.39 4.37
C GLY A 349 22.14 24.83 4.87
N PRO A 350 21.40 25.16 5.93
CA PRO A 350 21.43 26.47 6.59
C PRO A 350 22.81 26.83 7.11
N ALA A 351 23.05 28.13 7.34
CA ALA A 351 24.28 28.66 7.95
C ALA A 351 24.38 28.37 9.46
N ASP A 352 24.30 27.10 9.84
CA ASP A 352 24.50 26.65 11.21
C ASP A 352 25.26 25.31 11.25
N ASP A 353 25.47 24.79 12.46
CA ASP A 353 26.18 23.54 12.72
C ASP A 353 25.27 22.29 12.57
N ARG A 354 24.00 22.46 12.18
CA ARG A 354 23.01 21.39 12.11
C ARG A 354 22.91 20.87 10.69
N ARG A 355 23.28 19.61 10.49
CA ARG A 355 23.19 18.97 9.19
C ARG A 355 21.78 18.44 8.91
N PRO A 356 21.17 18.74 7.75
CA PRO A 356 19.91 18.12 7.35
C PRO A 356 20.04 16.58 7.23
N PRO A 357 18.96 15.80 7.40
CA PRO A 357 18.98 14.37 7.16
C PRO A 357 19.29 14.08 5.68
N ALA A 358 19.90 12.92 5.39
CA ALA A 358 20.24 12.54 4.02
C ALA A 358 19.00 12.26 3.15
N CYS A 359 17.98 11.65 3.75
CA CYS A 359 16.69 11.38 3.12
C CYS A 359 15.54 11.68 4.08
N VAL A 360 14.39 12.04 3.53
CA VAL A 360 13.17 12.38 4.28
C VAL A 360 11.94 11.73 3.68
N THR A 361 10.86 11.69 4.45
CA THR A 361 9.58 11.14 3.98
C THR A 361 8.95 12.04 2.91
N PRO A 362 8.14 11.49 1.99
CA PRO A 362 7.40 12.31 1.01
C PRO A 362 6.58 13.42 1.65
N ARG A 363 5.98 13.15 2.82
CA ARG A 363 5.14 14.11 3.57
C ARG A 363 5.90 15.36 4.03
N LEU A 364 7.19 15.23 4.33
CA LEU A 364 8.04 16.34 4.77
C LEU A 364 8.93 16.89 3.64
N ALA A 365 8.88 16.30 2.44
CA ALA A 365 9.77 16.61 1.34
C ALA A 365 9.76 18.10 0.96
N ASP A 366 8.58 18.71 0.81
CA ASP A 366 8.48 20.12 0.39
C ASP A 366 9.00 21.09 1.45
N LEU A 367 8.86 20.75 2.73
CA LEU A 367 9.44 21.52 3.81
C LEU A 367 10.96 21.42 3.74
N TRP A 368 11.50 20.21 3.72
CA TRP A 368 12.93 19.90 3.66
C TRP A 368 13.66 20.42 2.43
N ARG A 369 13.00 20.52 1.28
CA ARG A 369 13.60 21.10 0.07
C ARG A 369 13.95 22.58 0.22
N ARG A 370 13.28 23.31 1.12
CA ARG A 370 13.66 24.70 1.46
C ARG A 370 14.87 24.73 2.40
N ILE A 371 15.04 23.69 3.22
CA ILE A 371 16.07 23.55 4.25
C ILE A 371 17.40 23.10 3.64
N SER A 372 17.30 22.16 2.71
CA SER A 372 18.42 21.51 2.04
C SER A 372 18.21 21.69 0.53
N PRO A 373 18.42 22.91 0.00
CA PRO A 373 18.08 23.25 -1.37
C PRO A 373 18.99 22.55 -2.39
N ASP A 374 18.59 22.63 -3.67
CA ASP A 374 19.31 22.01 -4.79
C ASP A 374 20.78 22.46 -4.85
N PRO A 375 21.75 21.54 -4.67
CA PRO A 375 23.16 21.87 -4.67
C PRO A 375 23.74 22.01 -6.09
N SER A 376 22.95 21.88 -7.18
CA SER A 376 23.44 21.87 -8.57
C SER A 376 24.39 23.03 -8.90
N ARG A 377 24.04 24.26 -8.50
CA ARG A 377 24.88 25.45 -8.72
C ARG A 377 26.20 25.38 -7.96
N VAL A 378 26.16 24.87 -6.74
CA VAL A 378 27.33 24.69 -5.86
C VAL A 378 28.23 23.57 -6.39
N LEU A 379 27.63 22.48 -6.88
CA LEU A 379 28.35 21.35 -7.45
C LEU A 379 29.02 21.70 -8.78
N GLY A 380 28.35 22.49 -9.62
CA GLY A 380 28.76 22.75 -11.01
C GLY A 380 28.20 21.74 -12.02
N VAL A 381 27.23 20.91 -11.61
CA VAL A 381 26.55 19.92 -12.46
C VAL A 381 25.03 19.96 -12.20
N ALA A 382 24.22 19.57 -13.19
CA ALA A 382 22.77 19.51 -13.05
C ALA A 382 22.35 18.25 -12.28
N ALA A 383 22.15 18.37 -10.96
CA ALA A 383 21.85 17.26 -10.07
C ALA A 383 20.36 17.16 -9.68
N SER A 384 19.50 18.12 -10.04
CA SER A 384 18.07 18.07 -9.71
C SER A 384 17.34 16.90 -10.38
N ALA A 385 16.52 16.20 -9.60
CA ALA A 385 15.60 15.19 -10.11
C ALA A 385 14.44 15.82 -10.92
N PRO A 386 13.87 15.09 -11.89
CA PRO A 386 12.63 15.49 -12.55
C PRO A 386 11.48 15.69 -11.55
N VAL A 387 10.57 16.62 -11.84
CA VAL A 387 9.35 16.79 -11.07
C VAL A 387 8.38 15.67 -11.41
N ILE A 388 7.86 14.99 -10.39
CA ILE A 388 6.81 13.99 -10.53
C ILE A 388 5.48 14.64 -10.13
N ALA A 389 4.45 14.49 -10.97
CA ALA A 389 3.13 15.06 -10.75
C ALA A 389 2.02 14.01 -10.91
N PRO A 390 1.76 13.17 -9.89
CA PRO A 390 0.76 12.11 -9.98
C PRO A 390 -0.65 12.62 -10.29
N ALA A 391 -1.01 13.79 -9.77
CA ALA A 391 -2.29 14.43 -10.04
C ALA A 391 -2.47 14.80 -11.53
N ASP A 392 -1.41 15.24 -12.20
CA ASP A 392 -1.45 15.59 -13.62
C ASP A 392 -1.64 14.34 -14.49
N THR A 393 -1.00 13.23 -14.12
CA THR A 393 -1.20 11.93 -14.78
C THR A 393 -2.64 11.44 -14.64
N LEU A 394 -3.22 11.55 -13.44
CA LEU A 394 -4.62 11.20 -13.21
C LEU A 394 -5.58 12.10 -14.02
N ALA A 395 -5.36 13.42 -14.04
CA ALA A 395 -6.18 14.33 -14.84
C ALA A 395 -6.11 14.01 -16.34
N ARG A 396 -4.94 13.62 -16.86
CA ARG A 396 -4.78 13.14 -18.25
C ARG A 396 -5.50 11.83 -18.50
N ARG A 397 -5.52 10.90 -17.53
CA ARG A 397 -6.32 9.67 -17.60
C ARG A 397 -7.80 10.03 -17.70
N ASP A 398 -8.31 10.85 -16.79
CA ASP A 398 -9.74 11.21 -16.73
C ASP A 398 -10.21 11.94 -18.00
N ALA A 399 -9.32 12.69 -18.65
CA ALA A 399 -9.61 13.37 -19.91
C ALA A 399 -9.72 12.42 -21.13
N HIS A 400 -9.18 11.20 -21.06
CA HIS A 400 -8.99 10.34 -22.23
C HIS A 400 -9.48 8.90 -22.09
N VAL A 401 -9.57 8.37 -20.87
CA VAL A 401 -10.10 7.03 -20.58
C VAL A 401 -11.59 7.15 -20.29
N ALA A 402 -12.41 6.30 -20.90
CA ALA A 402 -13.84 6.32 -20.71
C ALA A 402 -14.20 6.08 -19.24
N ALA A 403 -15.15 6.86 -18.69
CA ALA A 403 -15.54 6.77 -17.28
C ALA A 403 -16.05 5.37 -16.84
N ALA A 404 -16.52 4.56 -17.79
CA ALA A 404 -16.89 3.17 -17.54
C ALA A 404 -15.68 2.26 -17.19
N GLN A 405 -14.45 2.69 -17.47
CA GLN A 405 -13.22 2.03 -17.03
C GLN A 405 -12.74 2.67 -15.72
N GLU A 406 -13.39 2.26 -14.64
CA GLU A 406 -13.13 2.75 -13.28
C GLU A 406 -11.68 2.53 -12.82
N HIS A 407 -11.29 3.23 -11.77
CA HIS A 407 -10.05 2.99 -11.03
C HIS A 407 -10.36 2.88 -9.54
N TYR A 408 -9.48 2.19 -8.81
CA TYR A 408 -9.58 2.12 -7.36
C TYR A 408 -9.25 3.46 -6.72
N TYR A 409 -9.91 3.73 -5.59
CA TYR A 409 -9.76 4.93 -4.77
C TYR A 409 -10.08 6.25 -5.49
N SER A 410 -10.50 7.26 -4.74
CA SER A 410 -10.73 8.61 -5.28
C SER A 410 -9.42 9.35 -5.61
N ARG A 411 -8.34 9.04 -4.88
CA ARG A 411 -6.99 9.58 -5.07
C ARG A 411 -5.97 8.43 -5.13
N PRO A 412 -5.96 7.65 -6.23
CA PRO A 412 -5.08 6.49 -6.35
C PRO A 412 -3.60 6.90 -6.28
N PRO A 413 -2.73 6.10 -5.61
CA PRO A 413 -1.30 6.24 -5.81
C PRO A 413 -0.93 5.91 -7.27
N GLN A 414 0.04 6.64 -7.84
CA GLN A 414 0.57 6.33 -9.17
C GLN A 414 1.61 5.22 -9.04
N ILE A 415 1.22 3.98 -9.37
CA ILE A 415 2.09 2.80 -9.31
C ILE A 415 2.86 2.64 -10.61
N GLU A 416 4.19 2.58 -10.54
CA GLU A 416 5.09 2.44 -11.71
C GLU A 416 6.08 1.27 -11.57
N ARG A 417 6.09 0.59 -10.43
CA ARG A 417 6.86 -0.63 -10.23
C ARG A 417 6.09 -1.64 -9.39
N GLY A 418 6.30 -2.91 -9.67
CA GLY A 418 5.88 -4.00 -8.80
C GLY A 418 7.02 -4.99 -8.61
N TRP A 419 7.03 -5.66 -7.47
CA TRP A 419 7.99 -6.73 -7.15
C TRP A 419 7.32 -7.77 -6.25
N ARG A 420 7.23 -9.02 -6.71
CA ARG A 420 6.56 -10.10 -5.96
C ARG A 420 5.12 -9.69 -5.57
N GLU A 421 4.76 -9.72 -4.29
CA GLU A 421 3.45 -9.27 -3.79
C GLU A 421 3.34 -7.75 -3.56
N HIS A 422 4.32 -6.96 -4.01
CA HIS A 422 4.38 -5.52 -3.70
C HIS A 422 4.15 -4.65 -4.95
N LEU A 423 3.43 -3.54 -4.74
CA LEU A 423 3.27 -2.42 -5.66
C LEU A 423 4.03 -1.22 -5.11
N ILE A 424 4.66 -0.42 -5.96
CA ILE A 424 5.51 0.71 -5.55
C ILE A 424 5.13 1.95 -6.35
N ASP A 425 4.80 3.03 -5.63
CA ASP A 425 4.43 4.31 -6.23
C ASP A 425 5.64 5.16 -6.66
N THR A 426 5.36 6.27 -7.35
CA THR A 426 6.40 7.21 -7.79
C THR A 426 7.13 7.96 -6.67
N GLU A 427 6.64 7.89 -5.43
CA GLU A 427 7.31 8.39 -4.23
C GLU A 427 8.14 7.31 -3.53
N ALA A 428 8.30 6.15 -4.20
CA ALA A 428 8.94 4.94 -3.70
C ALA A 428 8.30 4.41 -2.40
N GLN A 429 7.00 4.63 -2.19
CA GLN A 429 6.24 3.98 -1.12
C GLN A 429 5.71 2.63 -1.60
N THR A 430 5.77 1.63 -0.72
CA THR A 430 5.40 0.25 -1.04
C THR A 430 4.02 -0.10 -0.48
N TYR A 431 3.29 -0.92 -1.23
CA TYR A 431 1.98 -1.46 -0.86
C TYR A 431 1.97 -2.98 -1.02
N VAL A 432 1.47 -3.70 -0.03
CA VAL A 432 1.15 -5.13 -0.17
C VAL A 432 -0.09 -5.24 -1.07
N ASP A 433 0.05 -6.00 -2.14
CA ASP A 433 -1.01 -6.27 -3.11
C ASP A 433 -1.89 -7.41 -2.64
N VAL A 434 -3.06 -7.07 -2.11
CA VAL A 434 -4.01 -8.05 -1.56
C VAL A 434 -5.10 -8.39 -2.59
N VAL A 435 -5.08 -7.80 -3.79
CA VAL A 435 -6.20 -7.86 -4.75
C VAL A 435 -5.85 -8.41 -6.12
N ASN A 436 -4.60 -8.59 -6.52
CA ASN A 436 -4.29 -9.01 -7.89
C ASN A 436 -4.07 -10.52 -8.04
N ASN A 437 -5.08 -11.21 -8.56
CA ASN A 437 -4.97 -12.60 -9.03
C ASN A 437 -4.58 -12.72 -10.52
N VAL A 438 -4.50 -11.59 -11.24
CA VAL A 438 -3.96 -11.55 -12.61
C VAL A 438 -2.48 -11.86 -12.59
N THR A 439 -1.73 -11.21 -11.70
CA THR A 439 -0.30 -11.42 -11.48
C THR A 439 -0.07 -12.58 -10.50
N ILE A 440 -0.47 -13.80 -10.89
CA ILE A 440 -0.47 -14.96 -10.01
C ILE A 440 0.91 -15.31 -9.41
N ALA A 441 1.99 -15.16 -10.17
CA ALA A 441 3.36 -15.46 -9.74
C ALA A 441 4.05 -14.29 -9.01
N GLY A 442 3.39 -13.14 -8.91
CA GLY A 442 3.99 -11.90 -8.43
C GLY A 442 4.51 -11.01 -9.55
N HIS A 443 4.66 -9.74 -9.22
CA HIS A 443 5.07 -8.68 -10.13
C HIS A 443 6.54 -8.83 -10.52
N ALA A 444 6.83 -8.61 -11.80
CA ALA A 444 8.18 -8.64 -12.37
C ALA A 444 8.95 -9.97 -12.13
N HIS A 445 8.25 -11.10 -12.11
CA HIS A 445 8.88 -12.43 -11.98
C HIS A 445 9.94 -12.65 -13.09
N PRO A 446 11.24 -12.81 -12.75
CA PRO A 446 12.32 -12.79 -13.74
C PRO A 446 12.17 -13.83 -14.86
N GLY A 447 11.78 -15.06 -14.54
CA GLY A 447 11.60 -16.11 -15.54
C GLY A 447 10.48 -15.83 -16.56
N ILE A 448 9.47 -15.05 -16.18
CA ILE A 448 8.36 -14.67 -17.09
C ILE A 448 8.79 -13.49 -17.96
N VAL A 449 9.50 -12.51 -17.37
CA VAL A 449 10.07 -11.36 -18.09
C VAL A 449 11.04 -11.86 -19.17
N ASP A 450 11.96 -12.74 -18.82
CA ASP A 450 12.94 -13.30 -19.75
C ASP A 450 12.28 -14.09 -20.89
N ALA A 451 11.27 -14.91 -20.58
CA ALA A 451 10.53 -15.67 -21.58
C ALA A 451 9.83 -14.75 -22.60
N ALA A 452 9.16 -13.69 -22.11
CA ALA A 452 8.48 -12.72 -22.95
C ALA A 452 9.48 -11.93 -23.81
N ALA A 453 10.50 -11.33 -23.19
CA ALA A 453 11.51 -10.51 -23.85
C ALA A 453 12.24 -11.30 -24.93
N ARG A 454 12.68 -12.53 -24.60
CA ARG A 454 13.34 -13.42 -25.58
C ARG A 454 12.42 -13.73 -26.76
N GLN A 455 11.16 -14.09 -26.51
CA GLN A 455 10.26 -14.48 -27.60
C GLN A 455 9.94 -13.30 -28.54
N TRP A 456 9.87 -12.07 -28.01
CA TRP A 456 9.72 -10.85 -28.81
C TRP A 456 10.87 -10.62 -29.80
N THR A 457 12.10 -11.04 -29.46
CA THR A 457 13.26 -10.94 -30.38
C THR A 457 13.22 -11.97 -31.52
N LEU A 458 12.35 -12.99 -31.44
CA LEU A 458 12.30 -14.11 -32.39
C LEU A 458 11.11 -14.02 -33.34
N LEU A 459 9.89 -14.20 -32.83
CA LEU A 459 8.67 -14.25 -33.62
C LEU A 459 7.46 -13.95 -32.73
N ASN A 460 6.55 -13.10 -33.23
CA ASN A 460 5.21 -12.99 -32.68
C ASN A 460 4.20 -12.80 -33.82
N THR A 461 3.31 -13.78 -34.01
CA THR A 461 2.33 -13.84 -35.11
C THR A 461 1.08 -14.63 -34.69
N ASN A 462 0.12 -14.78 -35.58
CA ASN A 462 -1.12 -15.52 -35.33
C ASN A 462 -0.93 -17.05 -35.37
N SER A 463 -1.90 -17.78 -34.80
CA SER A 463 -1.91 -19.24 -34.63
C SER A 463 -2.16 -20.08 -35.90
N ARG A 464 -2.29 -19.47 -37.08
CA ARG A 464 -2.32 -20.23 -38.35
C ARG A 464 -0.93 -20.70 -38.79
N PHE A 465 0.13 -20.07 -38.27
CA PHE A 465 1.49 -20.52 -38.49
C PHE A 465 1.85 -21.64 -37.51
N HIS A 466 2.73 -22.55 -37.94
CA HIS A 466 3.17 -23.67 -37.14
C HIS A 466 4.39 -23.30 -36.27
N TYR A 467 4.26 -23.36 -34.95
CA TYR A 467 5.34 -23.12 -33.99
C TYR A 467 5.19 -23.98 -32.74
N ALA A 468 6.31 -24.31 -32.09
CA ALA A 468 6.31 -25.25 -30.97
C ALA A 468 5.57 -24.73 -29.72
N ALA A 469 5.60 -23.41 -29.47
CA ALA A 469 5.07 -22.84 -28.23
C ALA A 469 3.56 -23.07 -28.04
N ILE A 470 2.76 -22.98 -29.12
CA ILE A 470 1.31 -23.23 -29.04
C ILE A 470 0.99 -24.70 -28.75
N ALA A 471 1.76 -25.62 -29.36
CA ALA A 471 1.61 -27.04 -29.11
C ALA A 471 1.96 -27.38 -27.66
N GLU A 472 3.12 -26.92 -27.19
CA GLU A 472 3.60 -27.16 -25.83
C GLU A 472 2.65 -26.61 -24.75
N LEU A 473 2.14 -25.37 -24.92
CA LEU A 473 1.17 -24.82 -23.99
C LEU A 473 -0.12 -25.66 -23.98
N SER A 474 -0.62 -26.04 -25.16
CA SER A 474 -1.86 -26.82 -25.27
C SER A 474 -1.73 -28.21 -24.65
N GLU A 475 -0.59 -28.89 -24.86
CA GLU A 475 -0.27 -30.19 -24.25
C GLU A 475 -0.24 -30.09 -22.72
N ARG A 476 0.44 -29.08 -22.18
CA ARG A 476 0.53 -28.87 -20.72
C ARG A 476 -0.84 -28.55 -20.10
N LEU A 477 -1.68 -27.77 -20.77
CA LEU A 477 -3.04 -27.47 -20.30
C LEU A 477 -3.93 -28.71 -20.31
N ALA A 478 -3.90 -29.48 -21.39
CA ALA A 478 -4.64 -30.74 -21.48
C ALA A 478 -4.19 -31.75 -20.41
N ALA A 479 -2.90 -31.81 -20.11
CA ALA A 479 -2.35 -32.68 -19.05
C ALA A 479 -2.80 -32.28 -17.64
N LEU A 480 -3.17 -31.01 -17.42
CA LEU A 480 -3.72 -30.51 -16.16
C LEU A 480 -5.24 -30.67 -16.07
N ALA A 481 -5.93 -30.96 -17.18
CA ALA A 481 -7.37 -31.14 -17.20
C ALA A 481 -7.77 -32.59 -16.84
N PRO A 482 -9.03 -32.82 -16.43
CA PRO A 482 -9.55 -34.17 -16.23
C PRO A 482 -9.44 -35.03 -17.49
N ALA A 483 -9.35 -36.34 -17.30
CA ALA A 483 -9.23 -37.29 -18.41
C ALA A 483 -10.36 -37.10 -19.44
N GLY A 484 -9.99 -36.96 -20.71
CA GLY A 484 -10.92 -36.74 -21.83
C GLY A 484 -11.11 -35.29 -22.26
N LEU A 485 -10.67 -34.31 -21.46
CA LEU A 485 -10.65 -32.88 -21.84
C LEU A 485 -9.31 -32.53 -22.49
N ASP A 486 -9.12 -32.95 -23.74
CA ASP A 486 -7.83 -32.96 -24.44
C ASP A 486 -7.77 -32.04 -25.68
N ARG A 487 -8.75 -31.15 -25.86
CA ARG A 487 -8.75 -30.11 -26.91
C ARG A 487 -8.71 -28.73 -26.29
N VAL A 488 -7.82 -27.89 -26.81
CA VAL A 488 -7.57 -26.54 -26.29
C VAL A 488 -7.78 -25.51 -27.39
N PHE A 489 -8.64 -24.54 -27.12
CA PHE A 489 -8.75 -23.30 -27.89
C PHE A 489 -8.09 -22.17 -27.12
N LEU A 490 -7.19 -21.42 -27.75
CA LEU A 490 -6.54 -20.26 -27.13
C LEU A 490 -7.20 -18.95 -27.57
N VAL A 491 -7.45 -18.08 -26.59
CA VAL A 491 -8.11 -16.78 -26.70
C VAL A 491 -7.32 -15.73 -25.89
N ASN A 492 -7.81 -14.50 -25.80
CA ASN A 492 -7.07 -13.38 -25.20
C ASN A 492 -7.60 -12.95 -23.82
N SER A 493 -8.79 -13.40 -23.42
CA SER A 493 -9.43 -12.97 -22.17
C SER A 493 -10.42 -14.02 -21.64
N GLY A 494 -10.87 -13.81 -20.40
CA GLY A 494 -11.94 -14.62 -19.79
C GLY A 494 -13.28 -14.45 -20.52
N SER A 495 -13.64 -13.22 -20.91
CA SER A 495 -14.86 -12.95 -21.69
C SER A 495 -14.87 -13.74 -23.00
N GLU A 496 -13.74 -13.74 -23.75
CA GLU A 496 -13.62 -14.55 -24.98
C GLU A 496 -13.70 -16.05 -24.70
N ALA A 497 -13.15 -16.52 -23.57
CA ALA A 497 -13.20 -17.92 -23.18
C ALA A 497 -14.63 -18.36 -22.87
N VAL A 498 -15.39 -17.56 -22.12
CA VAL A 498 -16.79 -17.85 -21.82
C VAL A 498 -17.65 -17.74 -23.07
N ASP A 499 -17.50 -16.70 -23.91
CA ASP A 499 -18.22 -16.58 -25.18
C ASP A 499 -18.03 -17.83 -26.05
N LEU A 500 -16.78 -18.31 -26.17
CA LEU A 500 -16.49 -19.52 -26.91
C LEU A 500 -17.08 -20.76 -26.23
N ALA A 501 -17.00 -20.89 -24.90
CA ALA A 501 -17.59 -22.01 -24.18
C ALA A 501 -19.11 -22.09 -24.36
N LEU A 502 -19.82 -20.96 -24.32
CA LEU A 502 -21.25 -20.88 -24.60
C LEU A 502 -21.55 -21.32 -26.04
N ARG A 503 -20.76 -20.83 -27.00
CA ARG A 503 -20.89 -21.22 -28.41
C ARG A 503 -20.68 -22.73 -28.60
N LEU A 504 -19.67 -23.32 -27.96
CA LEU A 504 -19.43 -24.76 -27.97
C LEU A 504 -20.62 -25.54 -27.40
N ALA A 505 -21.21 -25.08 -26.28
CA ALA A 505 -22.39 -25.72 -25.70
C ALA A 505 -23.61 -25.68 -26.64
N PHE A 506 -23.85 -24.53 -27.30
CA PHE A 506 -24.95 -24.39 -28.26
C PHE A 506 -24.75 -25.32 -29.47
N THR A 507 -23.54 -25.34 -30.05
CA THR A 507 -23.26 -26.15 -31.23
C THR A 507 -23.27 -27.65 -30.91
N ALA A 508 -22.65 -28.07 -29.81
CA ALA A 508 -22.58 -29.48 -29.43
C ALA A 508 -23.96 -30.08 -29.12
N THR A 509 -24.89 -29.26 -28.61
CA THR A 509 -26.23 -29.76 -28.24
C THR A 509 -27.29 -29.47 -29.29
N GLY A 510 -27.06 -28.51 -30.19
CA GLY A 510 -28.08 -27.99 -31.12
C GLY A 510 -29.21 -27.22 -30.42
N ARG A 511 -29.00 -26.78 -29.17
CA ARG A 511 -30.01 -26.16 -28.30
C ARG A 511 -29.63 -24.73 -27.96
N GLY A 512 -30.60 -23.95 -27.47
CA GLY A 512 -30.44 -22.50 -27.33
C GLY A 512 -30.41 -21.95 -25.91
N ARG A 513 -30.70 -22.73 -24.85
CA ARG A 513 -30.82 -22.18 -23.47
C ARG A 513 -29.63 -22.50 -22.58
N ILE A 514 -29.27 -21.58 -21.69
CA ILE A 514 -28.20 -21.75 -20.70
C ILE A 514 -28.71 -21.44 -19.30
N LEU A 515 -28.36 -22.28 -18.33
CA LEU A 515 -28.50 -21.96 -16.91
C LEU A 515 -27.31 -21.10 -16.46
N ALA A 516 -27.59 -20.04 -15.71
CA ALA A 516 -26.59 -19.20 -15.05
C ALA A 516 -27.03 -18.87 -13.62
N ALA A 517 -26.08 -18.65 -12.71
CA ALA A 517 -26.39 -18.31 -11.33
C ALA A 517 -26.52 -16.79 -11.13
N ARG A 518 -27.36 -16.37 -10.19
CA ARG A 518 -27.38 -14.99 -9.66
C ARG A 518 -26.05 -14.65 -8.98
N GLU A 519 -25.73 -13.35 -8.87
CA GLU A 519 -24.49 -12.79 -8.28
C GLU A 519 -23.18 -13.13 -9.05
N ALA A 520 -23.25 -13.91 -10.13
CA ALA A 520 -22.09 -14.36 -10.90
C ALA A 520 -21.57 -13.29 -11.87
N TYR A 521 -20.28 -13.37 -12.19
CA TYR A 521 -19.66 -12.56 -13.25
C TYR A 521 -18.78 -13.42 -14.16
N HIS A 522 -19.09 -13.39 -15.46
CA HIS A 522 -18.46 -14.21 -16.49
C HIS A 522 -17.81 -13.39 -17.61
N GLY A 523 -18.00 -12.07 -17.66
CA GLY A 523 -17.34 -11.18 -18.62
C GLY A 523 -18.24 -10.06 -19.12
N TRP A 524 -17.75 -9.34 -20.14
CA TRP A 524 -18.38 -8.12 -20.65
C TRP A 524 -18.72 -8.16 -22.16
N THR A 525 -18.33 -9.22 -22.89
CA THR A 525 -18.78 -9.44 -24.28
C THR A 525 -20.25 -9.83 -24.29
N ILE A 526 -20.94 -9.72 -25.44
CA ILE A 526 -22.40 -9.95 -25.52
C ILE A 526 -22.81 -11.31 -24.92
N GLY A 527 -22.06 -12.39 -25.19
CA GLY A 527 -22.37 -13.72 -24.66
C GLY A 527 -22.08 -13.87 -23.17
N SER A 528 -20.89 -13.48 -22.73
CA SER A 528 -20.43 -13.60 -21.35
C SER A 528 -21.17 -12.64 -20.42
N ASP A 529 -21.49 -11.43 -20.89
CA ASP A 529 -22.36 -10.51 -20.17
C ASP A 529 -23.73 -11.18 -20.02
N ALA A 530 -24.32 -11.73 -21.10
CA ALA A 530 -25.64 -12.38 -21.07
C ALA A 530 -25.83 -13.39 -19.91
N VAL A 531 -24.77 -14.08 -19.47
CA VAL A 531 -24.81 -15.00 -18.33
C VAL A 531 -24.28 -14.41 -17.01
N SER A 532 -23.78 -13.18 -17.00
CA SER A 532 -23.37 -12.42 -15.82
C SER A 532 -24.56 -11.70 -15.18
N THR A 533 -24.67 -11.78 -13.86
CA THR A 533 -25.85 -11.35 -13.10
C THR A 533 -25.54 -10.46 -11.90
N SER A 534 -24.26 -10.25 -11.59
CA SER A 534 -23.79 -9.30 -10.58
C SER A 534 -24.35 -7.90 -10.81
N ILE A 535 -25.14 -7.40 -9.85
CA ILE A 535 -25.62 -6.02 -9.85
C ILE A 535 -24.54 -5.04 -9.39
N GLY A 536 -23.51 -5.55 -8.71
CA GLY A 536 -22.33 -4.76 -8.35
C GLY A 536 -21.48 -4.33 -9.54
N ASP A 537 -21.56 -5.04 -10.68
CA ASP A 537 -20.86 -4.72 -11.93
C ASP A 537 -21.79 -4.07 -12.96
N ASN A 538 -23.04 -4.53 -13.03
CA ASN A 538 -24.08 -3.94 -13.87
C ASN A 538 -25.39 -3.81 -13.06
N PRO A 539 -25.76 -2.62 -12.57
CA PRO A 539 -26.97 -2.43 -11.76
C PRO A 539 -28.28 -2.87 -12.43
N ARG A 540 -28.30 -3.01 -13.76
CA ARG A 540 -29.45 -3.49 -14.54
C ARG A 540 -29.27 -4.93 -15.04
N ALA A 541 -28.32 -5.69 -14.50
CA ALA A 541 -28.03 -7.06 -14.97
C ALA A 541 -29.32 -7.90 -15.03
N LEU A 542 -30.12 -7.89 -13.97
CA LEU A 542 -31.34 -8.69 -13.87
C LEU A 542 -32.47 -8.27 -14.82
N GLU A 543 -32.45 -7.03 -15.31
CA GLU A 543 -33.45 -6.50 -16.25
C GLU A 543 -33.07 -6.74 -17.72
N THR A 544 -31.79 -7.05 -17.97
CA THR A 544 -31.19 -7.03 -19.32
C THR A 544 -30.78 -8.41 -19.82
N ARG A 545 -30.99 -9.47 -19.03
CA ARG A 545 -30.66 -10.84 -19.45
C ARG A 545 -31.60 -11.29 -20.58
N PRO A 546 -31.08 -11.89 -21.65
CA PRO A 546 -31.91 -12.33 -22.77
C PRO A 546 -32.73 -13.59 -22.41
N ASP A 547 -33.84 -13.81 -23.12
CA ASP A 547 -34.79 -14.92 -22.87
C ASP A 547 -34.20 -16.34 -22.96
N TRP A 548 -32.99 -16.49 -23.51
CA TRP A 548 -32.29 -17.76 -23.60
C TRP A 548 -31.49 -18.09 -22.32
N VAL A 549 -31.41 -17.17 -21.37
CA VAL A 549 -30.74 -17.37 -20.07
C VAL A 549 -31.78 -17.68 -19.00
N GLU A 550 -31.59 -18.79 -18.31
CA GLU A 550 -32.42 -19.22 -17.20
C GLU A 550 -31.64 -19.06 -15.90
N LEU A 551 -32.16 -18.26 -14.97
CA LEU A 551 -31.45 -17.94 -13.73
C LEU A 551 -31.76 -18.94 -12.62
N LEU A 552 -30.69 -19.41 -11.99
CA LEU A 552 -30.66 -20.11 -10.71
C LEU A 552 -30.34 -19.12 -9.59
N ASP A 553 -30.90 -19.34 -8.39
CA ASP A 553 -30.48 -18.58 -7.22
C ASP A 553 -29.01 -18.84 -6.90
N ALA A 554 -28.34 -17.84 -6.30
CA ALA A 554 -26.96 -17.98 -5.88
C ALA A 554 -26.87 -19.00 -4.72
N PRO A 555 -26.16 -20.13 -4.89
CA PRO A 555 -25.95 -21.11 -3.84
C PRO A 555 -24.95 -20.57 -2.81
N ASN A 556 -25.44 -19.76 -1.88
CA ASN A 556 -24.64 -19.04 -0.89
C ASN A 556 -25.02 -19.52 0.53
N PRO A 557 -24.17 -20.33 1.20
CA PRO A 557 -24.50 -20.91 2.50
C PRO A 557 -24.52 -19.90 3.66
N VAL A 558 -24.10 -18.65 3.45
CA VAL A 558 -24.07 -17.61 4.49
C VAL A 558 -25.32 -16.73 4.41
N ARG A 559 -25.59 -16.13 3.25
CA ARG A 559 -26.67 -15.14 3.08
C ARG A 559 -27.73 -15.53 2.03
N GLY A 560 -27.54 -16.62 1.31
CA GLY A 560 -28.47 -17.06 0.26
C GLY A 560 -29.80 -17.59 0.80
N THR A 561 -30.67 -17.97 -0.14
CA THR A 561 -32.01 -18.53 0.11
C THR A 561 -31.98 -19.70 1.09
N HIS A 562 -31.00 -20.60 0.95
CA HIS A 562 -30.78 -21.73 1.85
C HIS A 562 -29.42 -21.62 2.55
N ARG A 563 -29.42 -21.54 3.89
CA ARG A 563 -28.21 -21.28 4.69
C ARG A 563 -27.65 -22.54 5.33
N GLY A 564 -26.37 -22.49 5.68
CA GLY A 564 -25.60 -23.55 6.31
C GLY A 564 -24.91 -24.47 5.30
N ARG A 565 -23.87 -25.19 5.75
CA ARG A 565 -23.07 -26.07 4.88
C ARG A 565 -23.87 -27.21 4.24
N GLY A 566 -24.96 -27.63 4.89
CA GLY A 566 -25.86 -28.69 4.39
C GLY A 566 -26.91 -28.22 3.38
N SER A 567 -26.85 -26.97 2.91
CA SER A 567 -27.90 -26.39 2.05
C SER A 567 -27.92 -26.91 0.60
N ALA A 568 -26.93 -27.71 0.19
CA ALA A 568 -26.81 -28.24 -1.17
C ALA A 568 -28.09 -28.94 -1.65
N ALA A 569 -28.68 -29.81 -0.82
CA ALA A 569 -29.87 -30.56 -1.19
C ALA A 569 -31.09 -29.66 -1.46
N ALA A 570 -31.25 -28.58 -0.71
CA ALA A 570 -32.33 -27.62 -0.90
C ALA A 570 -32.16 -26.83 -2.19
N TYR A 571 -30.95 -26.33 -2.46
CA TYR A 571 -30.64 -25.67 -3.73
C TYR A 571 -30.79 -26.59 -4.94
N LEU A 572 -30.44 -27.87 -4.81
CA LEU A 572 -30.64 -28.85 -5.89
C LEU A 572 -32.11 -29.15 -6.14
N ALA A 573 -32.95 -29.13 -5.10
CA ALA A 573 -34.40 -29.24 -5.26
C ALA A 573 -34.99 -28.04 -6.01
N ASP A 574 -34.47 -26.83 -5.79
CA ASP A 574 -34.86 -25.64 -6.56
C ASP A 574 -34.43 -25.76 -8.03
N VAL A 575 -33.25 -26.34 -8.30
CA VAL A 575 -32.80 -26.66 -9.67
C VAL A 575 -33.78 -27.64 -10.32
N ASP A 576 -34.16 -28.72 -9.62
CA ASP A 576 -35.11 -29.71 -10.13
C ASP A 576 -36.46 -29.05 -10.48
N ALA A 577 -37.00 -28.24 -9.56
CA ALA A 577 -38.25 -27.50 -9.79
C ALA A 577 -38.16 -26.55 -11.00
N ARG A 578 -37.00 -25.89 -11.19
CA ARG A 578 -36.77 -25.02 -12.35
C ARG A 578 -36.71 -25.81 -13.65
N LEU A 579 -36.02 -26.95 -13.67
CA LEU A 579 -35.92 -27.82 -14.84
C LEU A 579 -37.29 -28.42 -15.21
N ASP A 580 -38.08 -28.84 -14.22
CA ASP A 580 -39.44 -29.33 -14.42
C ASP A 580 -40.35 -28.27 -15.05
N ALA A 581 -40.27 -27.02 -14.58
CA ALA A 581 -41.00 -25.89 -15.16
C ALA A 581 -40.63 -25.66 -16.63
N LEU A 582 -39.34 -25.71 -16.96
CA LEU A 582 -38.87 -25.61 -18.36
C LEU A 582 -39.36 -26.78 -19.22
N GLY A 583 -39.45 -27.98 -18.64
CA GLY A 583 -40.04 -29.15 -19.28
C GLY A 583 -41.52 -28.98 -19.59
N ALA A 584 -42.30 -28.53 -18.62
CA ALA A 584 -43.75 -28.33 -18.75
C ALA A 584 -44.12 -27.30 -19.82
N ASP A 585 -43.31 -26.25 -19.98
CA ASP A 585 -43.51 -25.21 -20.99
C ASP A 585 -43.06 -25.63 -22.40
N GLY A 586 -42.58 -26.87 -22.60
CA GLY A 586 -41.98 -27.32 -23.86
C GLY A 586 -40.66 -26.61 -24.19
N ARG A 587 -40.05 -25.97 -23.19
CA ARG A 587 -38.85 -25.13 -23.28
C ARG A 587 -37.57 -25.86 -22.89
N ALA A 588 -37.58 -27.18 -22.67
CA ALA A 588 -36.44 -28.02 -22.27
C ALA A 588 -35.30 -28.15 -23.33
N GLN A 589 -35.08 -27.14 -24.17
CA GLN A 589 -33.95 -27.03 -25.07
C GLN A 589 -32.72 -26.48 -24.34
N LEU A 590 -32.28 -27.19 -23.31
CA LEU A 590 -31.14 -26.79 -22.49
C LEU A 590 -29.83 -27.18 -23.18
N ALA A 591 -29.04 -26.18 -23.57
CA ALA A 591 -27.69 -26.36 -24.10
C ALA A 591 -26.68 -26.65 -22.99
N GLY A 592 -26.85 -26.08 -21.80
CA GLY A 592 -25.93 -26.32 -20.70
C GLY A 592 -26.08 -25.38 -19.51
N VAL A 593 -25.06 -25.40 -18.65
CA VAL A 593 -24.90 -24.51 -17.49
C VAL A 593 -23.52 -23.89 -17.51
N VAL A 594 -23.43 -22.63 -17.09
CA VAL A 594 -22.17 -21.94 -16.78
C VAL A 594 -22.21 -21.47 -15.34
N ILE A 595 -21.14 -21.75 -14.60
CA ILE A 595 -21.06 -21.39 -13.19
C ILE A 595 -19.59 -21.28 -12.74
N GLU A 596 -19.31 -20.33 -11.85
CA GLU A 596 -18.04 -20.27 -11.13
C GLU A 596 -18.05 -21.37 -10.05
N PRO A 597 -17.01 -22.22 -9.91
CA PRO A 597 -16.98 -23.27 -8.88
C PRO A 597 -16.85 -22.71 -7.45
N ILE A 598 -16.47 -21.43 -7.35
CA ILE A 598 -16.53 -20.58 -6.16
C ILE A 598 -16.90 -19.19 -6.65
N PHE A 599 -17.83 -18.50 -6.00
CA PHE A 599 -18.24 -17.15 -6.40
C PHE A 599 -17.11 -16.16 -6.17
N GLY A 600 -16.32 -15.93 -7.21
CA GLY A 600 -15.17 -15.05 -7.15
C GLY A 600 -15.61 -13.59 -7.02
N ASN A 601 -16.62 -13.19 -7.79
CA ASN A 601 -17.17 -11.83 -7.70
C ASN A 601 -17.89 -11.55 -6.39
N GLY A 602 -18.54 -12.55 -5.81
CA GLY A 602 -19.15 -12.49 -4.48
C GLY A 602 -18.14 -12.38 -3.31
N GLY A 603 -16.84 -12.44 -3.59
CA GLY A 603 -15.79 -12.33 -2.57
C GLY A 603 -15.31 -13.68 -2.02
N GLY A 604 -15.33 -14.73 -2.84
CA GLY A 604 -14.79 -16.04 -2.48
C GLY A 604 -15.81 -16.93 -1.76
N VAL A 605 -17.10 -16.73 -2.01
CA VAL A 605 -18.16 -17.51 -1.38
C VAL A 605 -18.12 -18.94 -1.93
N LEU A 606 -17.87 -19.90 -1.04
CA LEU A 606 -17.87 -21.32 -1.37
C LEU A 606 -19.30 -21.81 -1.63
N LEU A 607 -19.44 -22.68 -2.63
CA LEU A 607 -20.69 -23.41 -2.87
C LEU A 607 -20.93 -24.39 -1.71
N PRO A 608 -22.19 -24.71 -1.36
CA PRO A 608 -22.50 -25.81 -0.46
C PRO A 608 -21.92 -27.13 -0.99
N ASP A 609 -21.33 -27.93 -0.10
CA ASP A 609 -20.60 -29.15 -0.49
C ASP A 609 -21.49 -30.10 -1.32
N GLY A 610 -21.00 -30.48 -2.51
CA GLY A 610 -21.67 -31.40 -3.42
C GLY A 610 -22.72 -30.75 -4.34
N TYR A 611 -22.98 -29.44 -4.19
CA TYR A 611 -23.92 -28.73 -5.07
C TYR A 611 -23.50 -28.79 -6.53
N LEU A 612 -22.23 -28.48 -6.84
CA LEU A 612 -21.78 -28.38 -8.24
C LEU A 612 -21.84 -29.75 -8.96
N ALA A 613 -21.43 -30.81 -8.28
CA ALA A 613 -21.53 -32.17 -8.81
C ALA A 613 -23.00 -32.55 -9.09
N GLY A 614 -23.88 -32.31 -8.11
CA GLY A 614 -25.32 -32.59 -8.26
C GLY A 614 -26.00 -31.74 -9.35
N LEU A 615 -25.55 -30.50 -9.57
CA LEU A 615 -26.02 -29.64 -10.66
C LEU A 615 -25.60 -30.21 -12.02
N TYR A 616 -24.35 -30.61 -12.17
CA TYR A 616 -23.84 -31.18 -13.41
C TYR A 616 -24.52 -32.50 -13.77
N GLU A 617 -24.80 -33.36 -12.79
CA GLU A 617 -25.59 -34.59 -12.99
C GLU A 617 -26.97 -34.29 -13.60
N ARG A 618 -27.69 -33.31 -13.06
CA ARG A 618 -29.03 -32.91 -13.54
C ARG A 618 -28.99 -32.34 -14.96
N VAL A 619 -28.01 -31.48 -15.24
CA VAL A 619 -27.84 -30.89 -16.57
C VAL A 619 -27.50 -31.95 -17.62
N ARG A 620 -26.62 -32.90 -17.28
CA ARG A 620 -26.25 -34.02 -18.15
C ARG A 620 -27.38 -35.02 -18.37
N ALA A 621 -28.25 -35.24 -17.36
CA ALA A 621 -29.43 -36.09 -17.52
C ALA A 621 -30.38 -35.58 -18.62
N LEU A 622 -30.33 -34.26 -18.91
CA LEU A 622 -31.05 -33.64 -20.02
C LEU A 622 -30.22 -33.56 -21.30
N GLY A 623 -28.95 -33.97 -21.29
CA GLY A 623 -28.01 -33.87 -22.42
C GLY A 623 -27.39 -32.49 -22.61
N GLY A 624 -27.36 -31.65 -21.56
CA GLY A 624 -26.68 -30.36 -21.57
C GLY A 624 -25.17 -30.46 -21.24
N VAL A 625 -24.42 -29.42 -21.60
CA VAL A 625 -22.98 -29.26 -21.37
C VAL A 625 -22.71 -28.50 -20.06
N CYS A 626 -21.76 -28.96 -19.27
CA CYS A 626 -21.36 -28.31 -18.02
C CYS A 626 -20.08 -27.48 -18.22
N ILE A 627 -20.18 -26.16 -18.06
CA ILE A 627 -19.07 -25.21 -18.19
C ILE A 627 -18.62 -24.79 -16.78
N SER A 628 -17.34 -24.99 -16.46
CA SER A 628 -16.70 -24.40 -15.27
C SER A 628 -15.96 -23.13 -15.67
N ASP A 629 -16.34 -21.99 -15.07
CA ASP A 629 -15.58 -20.74 -15.17
C ASP A 629 -14.47 -20.72 -14.11
N GLU A 630 -13.26 -21.06 -14.53
CA GLU A 630 -12.06 -21.14 -13.68
C GLU A 630 -11.25 -19.84 -13.68
N VAL A 631 -11.78 -18.74 -14.25
CA VAL A 631 -11.02 -17.51 -14.46
C VAL A 631 -10.56 -16.88 -13.14
N GLN A 632 -11.32 -17.01 -12.06
CA GLN A 632 -10.96 -16.43 -10.75
C GLN A 632 -10.09 -17.36 -9.89
N VAL A 633 -10.35 -18.68 -9.95
CA VAL A 633 -9.92 -19.66 -8.92
C VAL A 633 -9.12 -20.85 -9.45
N GLY A 634 -8.91 -20.96 -10.76
CA GLY A 634 -8.00 -21.95 -11.32
C GLY A 634 -6.53 -21.64 -11.00
N TYR A 635 -5.63 -22.46 -11.55
CA TYR A 635 -4.17 -22.31 -11.43
C TYR A 635 -3.66 -22.42 -9.98
N GLY A 636 -4.22 -23.34 -9.18
CA GLY A 636 -3.70 -23.66 -7.84
C GLY A 636 -4.06 -22.64 -6.75
N ARG A 637 -4.90 -21.65 -7.07
CA ARG A 637 -5.29 -20.55 -6.19
C ARG A 637 -5.88 -21.01 -4.85
N LEU A 638 -6.60 -22.13 -4.86
CA LEU A 638 -7.24 -22.72 -3.67
C LEU A 638 -6.29 -23.57 -2.81
N GLY A 639 -5.02 -23.67 -3.19
CA GLY A 639 -4.02 -24.49 -2.51
C GLY A 639 -4.14 -25.95 -2.88
N ALA A 640 -5.03 -26.69 -2.23
CA ALA A 640 -5.14 -28.14 -2.43
C ALA A 640 -5.64 -28.55 -3.83
N HIS A 641 -6.20 -27.61 -4.60
CA HIS A 641 -6.84 -27.86 -5.88
C HIS A 641 -6.21 -26.98 -6.97
N PHE A 642 -5.92 -27.57 -8.13
CA PHE A 642 -5.45 -26.82 -9.28
C PHE A 642 -6.62 -26.10 -9.96
N TRP A 643 -7.75 -26.80 -10.08
CA TRP A 643 -9.00 -26.26 -10.58
C TRP A 643 -10.04 -26.15 -9.47
N GLY A 644 -10.86 -25.11 -9.49
CA GLY A 644 -11.90 -24.89 -8.48
C GLY A 644 -12.94 -26.00 -8.44
N PHE A 645 -13.34 -26.55 -9.58
CA PHE A 645 -14.34 -27.64 -9.62
C PHE A 645 -13.91 -28.90 -8.84
N GLU A 646 -12.60 -29.12 -8.65
CA GLU A 646 -12.07 -30.27 -7.90
C GLU A 646 -12.50 -30.23 -6.43
N GLN A 647 -12.65 -29.03 -5.87
CA GLN A 647 -13.11 -28.83 -4.48
C GLN A 647 -14.52 -29.40 -4.27
N GLN A 648 -15.36 -29.39 -5.30
CA GLN A 648 -16.72 -29.90 -5.28
C GLN A 648 -16.83 -31.36 -5.76
N GLY A 649 -15.72 -32.01 -6.10
CA GLY A 649 -15.72 -33.35 -6.70
C GLY A 649 -16.46 -33.40 -8.05
N ALA A 650 -16.53 -32.29 -8.77
CA ALA A 650 -17.22 -32.19 -10.05
C ALA A 650 -16.23 -32.31 -11.21
N VAL A 651 -16.68 -32.81 -12.36
CA VAL A 651 -15.90 -32.81 -13.61
C VAL A 651 -16.73 -32.09 -14.67
N PRO A 652 -16.26 -30.96 -15.23
CA PRO A 652 -16.98 -30.25 -16.30
C PRO A 652 -16.76 -30.90 -17.67
N ASP A 653 -17.51 -30.43 -18.66
CA ASP A 653 -17.32 -30.77 -20.08
C ASP A 653 -16.47 -29.70 -20.80
N VAL A 654 -16.47 -28.48 -20.26
CA VAL A 654 -15.73 -27.33 -20.76
C VAL A 654 -15.14 -26.56 -19.58
N ILE A 655 -13.85 -26.22 -19.66
CA ILE A 655 -13.16 -25.33 -18.72
C ILE A 655 -12.86 -24.02 -19.45
N ALA A 656 -13.34 -22.89 -18.90
CA ALA A 656 -12.94 -21.55 -19.35
C ALA A 656 -11.94 -20.94 -18.36
N VAL A 657 -10.79 -20.47 -18.84
CA VAL A 657 -9.73 -19.91 -17.98
C VAL A 657 -9.01 -18.72 -18.63
N ALA A 658 -8.52 -17.79 -17.82
CA ALA A 658 -7.71 -16.63 -18.22
C ALA A 658 -6.95 -16.07 -17.01
N LYS A 659 -6.91 -14.72 -16.84
CA LYS A 659 -6.31 -13.99 -15.71
C LYS A 659 -4.91 -14.51 -15.32
N ALA A 660 -4.85 -15.40 -14.33
CA ALA A 660 -3.64 -16.04 -13.82
C ALA A 660 -2.77 -16.64 -14.94
N MET A 661 -3.40 -17.20 -15.98
CA MET A 661 -2.75 -17.89 -17.09
C MET A 661 -1.64 -17.08 -17.77
N GLY A 662 -1.73 -15.74 -17.77
CA GLY A 662 -0.74 -14.88 -18.43
C GLY A 662 0.14 -14.06 -17.49
N ASN A 663 -0.07 -14.12 -16.17
CA ASN A 663 0.58 -13.21 -15.21
C ASN A 663 0.56 -11.72 -15.63
N GLY A 664 -0.54 -11.29 -16.27
CA GLY A 664 -0.70 -9.95 -16.87
C GLY A 664 -0.71 -9.91 -18.41
N GLN A 665 -0.11 -10.88 -19.10
CA GLN A 665 -0.19 -10.99 -20.56
C GLN A 665 -1.61 -11.40 -21.00
N PRO A 666 -2.21 -10.77 -22.04
CA PRO A 666 -3.49 -11.21 -22.58
C PRO A 666 -3.43 -12.65 -23.08
N LEU A 667 -4.12 -13.53 -22.37
CA LEU A 667 -4.17 -14.96 -22.61
C LEU A 667 -5.37 -15.58 -21.87
N GLY A 668 -6.12 -16.41 -22.58
CA GLY A 668 -7.13 -17.29 -22.03
C GLY A 668 -7.22 -18.58 -22.84
N ALA A 669 -7.97 -19.54 -22.33
CA ALA A 669 -8.19 -20.82 -22.99
C ALA A 669 -9.58 -21.39 -22.70
N VAL A 670 -10.04 -22.22 -23.63
CA VAL A 670 -11.15 -23.14 -23.45
C VAL A 670 -10.62 -24.56 -23.62
N ILE A 671 -10.75 -25.39 -22.58
CA ILE A 671 -10.32 -26.79 -22.61
C ILE A 671 -11.58 -27.66 -22.62
N THR A 672 -11.69 -28.58 -23.57
CA THR A 672 -12.88 -29.42 -23.74
C THR A 672 -12.54 -30.77 -24.36
N THR A 673 -13.57 -31.59 -24.59
CA THR A 673 -13.46 -32.90 -25.22
C THR A 673 -13.34 -32.80 -26.74
N ALA A 674 -12.73 -33.83 -27.34
CA ALA A 674 -12.72 -34.00 -28.80
C ALA A 674 -14.12 -33.90 -29.43
N ALA A 675 -15.13 -34.55 -28.84
CA ALA A 675 -16.49 -34.56 -29.39
C ALA A 675 -17.12 -33.15 -29.48
N ILE A 676 -16.93 -32.30 -28.45
CA ILE A 676 -17.45 -30.93 -28.46
C ILE A 676 -16.68 -30.06 -29.46
N ALA A 677 -15.36 -30.20 -29.53
CA ALA A 677 -14.53 -29.45 -30.47
C ALA A 677 -14.84 -29.82 -31.93
N GLU A 678 -15.02 -31.11 -32.23
CA GLU A 678 -15.35 -31.62 -33.56
C GLU A 678 -16.77 -31.21 -34.00
N ALA A 679 -17.74 -31.16 -33.07
CA ALA A 679 -19.06 -30.62 -33.36
C ALA A 679 -18.98 -29.14 -33.81
N PHE A 680 -18.09 -28.36 -33.20
CA PHE A 680 -17.88 -26.97 -33.60
C PHE A 680 -17.14 -26.82 -34.95
N GLU A 681 -16.19 -27.71 -35.24
CA GLU A 681 -15.50 -27.73 -36.54
C GLU A 681 -16.46 -27.91 -37.72
N GLN A 682 -17.58 -28.63 -37.52
CA GLN A 682 -18.61 -28.83 -38.55
C GLN A 682 -19.32 -27.52 -38.95
N GLU A 683 -19.30 -26.49 -38.10
CA GLU A 683 -19.82 -25.13 -38.39
C GLU A 683 -18.79 -24.23 -39.11
N GLY A 684 -17.55 -24.70 -39.26
CA GLY A 684 -16.46 -24.00 -39.95
C GLY A 684 -15.27 -23.65 -39.06
N SER A 685 -14.35 -22.85 -39.60
CA SER A 685 -13.08 -22.52 -38.92
C SER A 685 -13.25 -21.48 -37.81
N PHE A 686 -12.69 -21.75 -36.63
CA PHE A 686 -12.47 -20.76 -35.58
C PHE A 686 -11.10 -20.08 -35.72
N PHE A 687 -11.04 -18.78 -35.45
CA PHE A 687 -9.78 -18.03 -35.46
C PHE A 687 -9.83 -16.85 -34.50
N SER A 688 -8.85 -16.78 -33.58
CA SER A 688 -8.55 -15.60 -32.77
C SER A 688 -7.18 -15.06 -33.19
N SER A 689 -7.14 -13.80 -33.65
CA SER A 689 -5.95 -13.22 -34.29
C SER A 689 -4.70 -13.23 -33.41
N ALA A 690 -4.85 -12.92 -32.12
CA ALA A 690 -3.78 -12.96 -31.13
C ALA A 690 -3.86 -14.19 -30.19
N GLY A 691 -4.97 -14.93 -30.25
CA GLY A 691 -5.20 -16.13 -29.46
C GLY A 691 -4.13 -17.18 -29.76
N GLY A 692 -3.33 -17.49 -28.75
CA GLY A 692 -2.24 -18.44 -28.84
C GLY A 692 -0.95 -17.91 -29.47
N SER A 693 -0.80 -16.60 -29.70
CA SER A 693 0.43 -16.01 -30.27
C SER A 693 1.72 -16.54 -29.60
N PRO A 694 2.87 -16.64 -30.31
CA PRO A 694 4.10 -17.19 -29.75
C PRO A 694 4.52 -16.56 -28.41
N VAL A 695 4.38 -15.24 -28.25
CA VAL A 695 4.70 -14.55 -26.99
C VAL A 695 3.73 -14.98 -25.89
N SER A 696 2.41 -14.90 -26.11
CA SER A 696 1.44 -15.33 -25.09
C SER A 696 1.62 -16.82 -24.74
N ALA A 697 1.86 -17.68 -25.73
CA ALA A 697 2.10 -19.09 -25.50
C ALA A 697 3.36 -19.35 -24.65
N ARG A 698 4.46 -18.63 -24.90
CA ARG A 698 5.68 -18.73 -24.08
C ARG A 698 5.52 -18.16 -22.68
N VAL A 699 4.77 -17.07 -22.53
CA VAL A 699 4.42 -16.56 -21.21
C VAL A 699 3.59 -17.58 -20.44
N GLY A 700 2.56 -18.18 -21.06
CA GLY A 700 1.73 -19.21 -20.41
C GLY A 700 2.55 -20.42 -19.95
N VAL A 701 3.51 -20.89 -20.76
CA VAL A 701 4.44 -21.94 -20.35
C VAL A 701 5.29 -21.51 -19.15
N ALA A 702 5.86 -20.30 -19.19
CA ALA A 702 6.68 -19.77 -18.10
C ALA A 702 5.89 -19.59 -16.79
N VAL A 703 4.59 -19.27 -16.87
CA VAL A 703 3.70 -19.22 -15.70
C VAL A 703 3.50 -20.61 -15.10
N LEU A 704 3.28 -21.63 -15.92
CA LEU A 704 3.17 -23.01 -15.44
C LEU A 704 4.49 -23.51 -14.82
N ASP A 705 5.63 -23.13 -15.38
CA ASP A 705 6.94 -23.42 -14.80
C ASP A 705 7.13 -22.69 -13.46
N ALA A 706 6.80 -21.40 -13.36
CA ALA A 706 6.86 -20.65 -12.09
C ALA A 706 5.96 -21.24 -10.99
N LEU A 707 4.73 -21.65 -11.34
CA LEU A 707 3.83 -22.33 -10.39
C LEU A 707 4.46 -23.57 -9.76
N ARG A 708 5.21 -24.34 -10.55
CA ARG A 708 5.91 -25.56 -10.11
C ARG A 708 7.19 -25.21 -9.36
N ASP A 709 8.06 -24.40 -9.96
CA ASP A 709 9.43 -24.18 -9.52
C ASP A 709 9.50 -23.35 -8.23
N ASP A 710 8.56 -22.42 -8.04
CA ASP A 710 8.45 -21.60 -6.83
C ASP A 710 7.48 -22.18 -5.78
N ASP A 711 6.91 -23.38 -6.02
CA ASP A 711 5.90 -24.02 -5.17
C ASP A 711 4.71 -23.08 -4.82
N LEU A 712 4.21 -22.34 -5.81
CA LEU A 712 3.19 -21.31 -5.59
C LEU A 712 1.85 -21.89 -5.12
N GLN A 713 1.46 -23.05 -5.64
CA GLN A 713 0.26 -23.76 -5.18
C GLN A 713 0.44 -24.26 -3.73
N GLY A 714 1.60 -24.80 -3.38
CA GLY A 714 1.91 -25.19 -2.00
C GLY A 714 1.94 -23.98 -1.07
N ASN A 715 2.44 -22.83 -1.53
CA ASN A 715 2.37 -21.59 -0.77
C ASN A 715 0.93 -21.14 -0.56
N ALA A 716 0.08 -21.23 -1.59
CA ALA A 716 -1.34 -20.93 -1.49
C ALA A 716 -2.04 -21.79 -0.42
N GLN A 717 -1.65 -23.06 -0.29
CA GLN A 717 -2.14 -23.93 0.77
C GLN A 717 -1.64 -23.51 2.15
N ARG A 718 -0.32 -23.32 2.32
CA ARG A 718 0.30 -23.05 3.63
C ARG A 718 0.00 -21.63 4.14
N VAL A 719 0.31 -20.62 3.34
CA VAL A 719 0.12 -19.21 3.70
C VAL A 719 -1.35 -18.82 3.64
N GLY A 720 -2.13 -19.41 2.72
CA GLY A 720 -3.57 -19.21 2.67
C GLY A 720 -4.30 -19.72 3.92
N ALA A 721 -3.90 -20.88 4.45
CA ALA A 721 -4.43 -21.38 5.72
C ALA A 721 -4.11 -20.42 6.88
N LEU A 722 -2.84 -19.99 6.99
CA LEU A 722 -2.42 -19.01 7.99
C LEU A 722 -3.21 -17.71 7.90
N PHE A 723 -3.44 -17.20 6.69
CA PHE A 723 -4.19 -15.97 6.47
C PHE A 723 -5.67 -16.16 6.85
N GLY A 724 -6.31 -17.23 6.36
CA GLY A 724 -7.71 -17.53 6.68
C GLY A 724 -7.96 -17.70 8.19
N ASP A 725 -7.05 -18.37 8.90
CA ASP A 725 -7.15 -18.57 10.35
C ASP A 725 -6.98 -17.25 11.11
N ALA A 726 -6.03 -16.41 10.69
CA ALA A 726 -5.84 -15.09 11.28
C ALA A 726 -7.06 -14.18 11.08
N LEU A 727 -7.69 -14.20 9.90
CA LEU A 727 -8.92 -13.45 9.62
C LEU A 727 -10.10 -13.94 10.48
N ARG A 728 -10.25 -15.26 10.67
CA ARG A 728 -11.28 -15.81 11.56
C ARG A 728 -11.03 -15.42 13.01
N ALA A 729 -9.77 -15.39 13.44
CA ALA A 729 -9.41 -14.90 14.77
C ALA A 729 -9.76 -13.41 14.94
N LEU A 730 -9.57 -12.56 13.92
CA LEU A 730 -10.06 -11.17 13.95
C LEU A 730 -11.57 -11.09 14.16
N GLY A 731 -12.35 -11.96 13.50
CA GLY A 731 -13.81 -11.99 13.65
C GLY A 731 -14.28 -12.27 15.08
N THR A 732 -13.46 -12.88 15.93
CA THR A 732 -13.79 -13.05 17.36
C THR A 732 -13.66 -11.77 18.18
N ARG A 733 -12.91 -10.79 17.68
CA ARG A 733 -12.64 -9.50 18.34
C ARG A 733 -13.45 -8.34 17.74
N HIS A 734 -13.83 -8.47 16.47
CA HIS A 734 -14.53 -7.45 15.71
C HIS A 734 -15.91 -7.95 15.26
N PRO A 735 -17.00 -7.60 15.99
CA PRO A 735 -18.36 -8.01 15.65
C PRO A 735 -18.83 -7.53 14.26
N SER A 736 -18.14 -6.54 13.69
CA SER A 736 -18.38 -6.05 12.33
C SER A 736 -17.97 -7.07 11.25
N ILE A 737 -17.21 -8.12 11.57
CA ILE A 737 -16.93 -9.23 10.67
C ILE A 737 -18.04 -10.28 10.80
N GLY A 738 -18.95 -10.32 9.83
CA GLY A 738 -20.05 -11.28 9.80
C GLY A 738 -19.64 -12.67 9.31
N ALA A 739 -18.72 -12.73 8.35
CA ALA A 739 -18.21 -13.99 7.82
C ALA A 739 -16.80 -13.84 7.22
N VAL A 740 -16.04 -14.94 7.27
CA VAL A 740 -14.79 -15.10 6.50
C VAL A 740 -15.01 -16.19 5.45
N HIS A 741 -14.87 -15.81 4.19
CA HIS A 741 -15.13 -16.65 3.02
C HIS A 741 -13.85 -17.25 2.44
N GLY A 742 -14.02 -18.29 1.63
CA GLY A 742 -13.00 -18.81 0.74
C GLY A 742 -11.99 -19.76 1.38
N MET A 743 -10.96 -20.10 0.60
CA MET A 743 -9.87 -20.99 0.97
C MET A 743 -8.62 -20.74 0.12
N GLY A 744 -7.48 -21.28 0.55
CA GLY A 744 -6.19 -20.98 -0.09
C GLY A 744 -5.92 -19.48 -0.07
N LEU A 745 -5.51 -18.92 -1.20
CA LEU A 745 -5.32 -17.48 -1.37
C LEU A 745 -6.45 -16.84 -2.19
N TYR A 746 -7.67 -17.33 -2.05
CA TYR A 746 -8.89 -16.64 -2.45
C TYR A 746 -9.82 -16.57 -1.25
N LEU A 747 -9.78 -15.44 -0.54
CA LEU A 747 -10.45 -15.21 0.74
C LEU A 747 -11.35 -13.96 0.65
N GLY A 748 -12.29 -13.85 1.57
CA GLY A 748 -13.11 -12.65 1.72
C GLY A 748 -13.45 -12.37 3.19
N VAL A 749 -13.55 -11.09 3.55
CA VAL A 749 -14.03 -10.65 4.87
C VAL A 749 -15.31 -9.86 4.67
N GLU A 750 -16.44 -10.43 5.06
CA GLU A 750 -17.75 -9.81 4.94
C GLU A 750 -18.03 -8.91 6.15
N LEU A 751 -18.23 -7.62 5.88
CA LEU A 751 -18.50 -6.63 6.90
C LEU A 751 -19.99 -6.32 7.03
N VAL A 752 -20.47 -6.30 8.27
CA VAL A 752 -21.89 -6.18 8.62
C VAL A 752 -22.09 -5.16 9.73
N VAL A 753 -23.30 -4.60 9.83
CA VAL A 753 -23.65 -3.67 10.91
C VAL A 753 -24.23 -4.37 12.13
N ASP A 754 -24.76 -5.59 11.98
CA ASP A 754 -25.45 -6.34 13.01
C ASP A 754 -25.32 -7.87 12.84
N ALA A 755 -25.82 -8.61 13.82
CA ALA A 755 -25.82 -10.07 13.83
C ALA A 755 -26.78 -10.69 12.79
N ASP A 756 -27.69 -9.91 12.20
CA ASP A 756 -28.59 -10.34 11.13
C ASP A 756 -27.92 -10.29 9.74
N LEU A 757 -26.62 -9.96 9.71
CA LEU A 757 -25.77 -9.84 8.54
C LEU A 757 -26.16 -8.70 7.59
N THR A 758 -26.75 -7.62 8.13
CA THR A 758 -27.04 -6.41 7.34
C THR A 758 -25.74 -5.85 6.75
N PRO A 759 -25.61 -5.70 5.40
CA PRO A 759 -24.35 -5.29 4.76
C PRO A 759 -23.85 -3.90 5.17
N ALA A 760 -22.53 -3.76 5.36
CA ALA A 760 -21.89 -2.49 5.75
C ALA A 760 -20.92 -1.93 4.67
N PRO A 761 -21.41 -1.44 3.51
CA PRO A 761 -20.54 -0.96 2.42
C PRO A 761 -19.71 0.28 2.79
N GLU A 762 -20.26 1.22 3.55
CA GLU A 762 -19.51 2.42 3.97
C GLU A 762 -18.37 2.07 4.92
N LEU A 763 -18.60 1.11 5.82
CA LEU A 763 -17.54 0.56 6.67
C LEU A 763 -16.47 -0.12 5.82
N ALA A 764 -16.85 -0.95 4.86
CA ALA A 764 -15.91 -1.62 3.97
C ALA A 764 -15.04 -0.64 3.18
N ARG A 765 -15.64 0.43 2.65
CA ARG A 765 -14.90 1.51 1.97
C ARG A 765 -13.93 2.21 2.93
N ARG A 766 -14.39 2.60 4.13
CA ARG A 766 -13.55 3.26 5.15
C ARG A 766 -12.36 2.38 5.56
N VAL A 767 -12.58 1.09 5.77
CA VAL A 767 -11.53 0.13 6.09
C VAL A 767 -10.53 0.00 4.93
N CYS A 768 -10.98 -0.01 3.67
CA CYS A 768 -10.07 -0.03 2.52
C CYS A 768 -9.20 1.24 2.41
N ASP A 769 -9.77 2.41 2.74
CA ASP A 769 -9.03 3.68 2.75
C ASP A 769 -7.96 3.69 3.86
N LEU A 770 -8.30 3.20 5.07
CA LEU A 770 -7.34 3.08 6.18
C LEU A 770 -6.24 2.05 5.88
N LEU A 771 -6.59 0.93 5.25
CA LEU A 771 -5.62 -0.08 4.82
C LEU A 771 -4.65 0.47 3.77
N LEU A 772 -5.11 1.34 2.87
CA LEU A 772 -4.24 2.02 1.91
C LEU A 772 -3.19 2.89 2.63
N ASP A 773 -3.59 3.60 3.68
CA ASP A 773 -2.68 4.40 4.52
C ASP A 773 -1.68 3.53 5.29
N ASP A 774 -2.06 2.30 5.63
CA ASP A 774 -1.18 1.27 6.20
C ASP A 774 -0.36 0.49 5.16
N GLY A 775 -0.38 0.90 3.89
CA GLY A 775 0.41 0.27 2.83
C GLY A 775 -0.16 -1.07 2.35
N CYS A 776 -1.48 -1.26 2.38
CA CYS A 776 -2.16 -2.45 1.89
C CYS A 776 -3.25 -2.07 0.88
N ILE A 777 -3.21 -2.64 -0.32
CA ILE A 777 -4.25 -2.39 -1.33
C ILE A 777 -5.29 -3.52 -1.25
N VAL A 778 -6.50 -3.16 -0.82
CA VAL A 778 -7.70 -4.01 -0.78
C VAL A 778 -8.90 -3.23 -1.32
N GLN A 779 -9.90 -3.93 -1.85
CA GLN A 779 -11.12 -3.33 -2.38
C GLN A 779 -12.37 -4.11 -1.98
N PRO A 780 -13.52 -3.44 -1.80
CA PRO A 780 -14.79 -4.11 -1.59
C PRO A 780 -15.30 -4.79 -2.87
N THR A 781 -16.04 -5.88 -2.73
CA THR A 781 -16.63 -6.66 -3.82
C THR A 781 -18.01 -7.21 -3.45
N GLY A 782 -18.62 -7.97 -4.35
CA GLY A 782 -19.99 -8.46 -4.25
C GLY A 782 -21.05 -7.39 -4.53
N ASP A 783 -22.30 -7.83 -4.67
CA ASP A 783 -23.45 -6.99 -5.02
C ASP A 783 -23.72 -5.89 -3.99
N HIS A 784 -23.42 -6.15 -2.73
CA HIS A 784 -23.59 -5.19 -1.64
C HIS A 784 -22.32 -4.37 -1.33
N LYS A 785 -21.22 -4.61 -2.05
CA LYS A 785 -19.92 -3.93 -1.85
C LYS A 785 -19.44 -3.91 -0.38
N ASN A 786 -19.73 -4.98 0.37
CA ASN A 786 -19.41 -5.09 1.79
C ASN A 786 -18.39 -6.21 2.11
N VAL A 787 -17.86 -6.89 1.09
CA VAL A 787 -16.86 -7.96 1.27
C VAL A 787 -15.49 -7.44 0.86
N LEU A 788 -14.51 -7.43 1.77
CA LEU A 788 -13.12 -7.14 1.43
C LEU A 788 -12.56 -8.32 0.62
N LYS A 789 -12.15 -8.06 -0.62
CA LYS A 789 -11.67 -9.09 -1.54
C LYS A 789 -10.18 -9.37 -1.33
N ILE A 790 -9.84 -10.60 -0.95
CA ILE A 790 -8.45 -10.99 -0.65
C ILE A 790 -8.01 -12.07 -1.65
N LYS A 791 -7.22 -11.66 -2.64
CA LYS A 791 -6.68 -12.52 -3.71
C LYS A 791 -5.27 -12.11 -4.15
N PRO A 792 -4.28 -12.07 -3.23
CA PRO A 792 -2.92 -11.60 -3.50
C PRO A 792 -2.21 -12.46 -4.56
N PRO A 793 -1.06 -12.04 -5.12
CA PRO A 793 -0.15 -12.97 -5.79
C PRO A 793 0.16 -14.20 -4.93
N LEU A 794 0.31 -15.38 -5.53
CA LEU A 794 0.56 -16.63 -4.79
C LEU A 794 1.92 -16.67 -4.12
N CYS A 795 2.83 -15.77 -4.48
CA CYS A 795 4.14 -15.64 -3.85
C CYS A 795 4.12 -14.86 -2.52
N ILE A 796 2.93 -14.40 -2.05
CA ILE A 796 2.80 -13.63 -0.81
C ILE A 796 3.41 -14.38 0.38
N THR A 797 4.16 -13.65 1.20
CA THR A 797 4.84 -14.19 2.37
C THR A 797 3.97 -14.16 3.63
N ALA A 798 4.30 -15.02 4.60
CA ALA A 798 3.67 -14.99 5.93
C ALA A 798 3.90 -13.65 6.66
N GLU A 799 5.02 -12.97 6.39
CA GLU A 799 5.33 -11.64 6.93
C GLU A 799 4.37 -10.57 6.37
N SER A 800 4.18 -10.55 5.05
CA SER A 800 3.17 -9.70 4.39
C SER A 800 1.76 -9.98 4.91
N VAL A 801 1.40 -11.25 5.14
CA VAL A 801 0.11 -11.60 5.76
C VAL A 801 -0.02 -11.06 7.18
N ALA A 802 1.01 -11.23 8.01
CA ALA A 802 0.99 -10.69 9.38
C ALA A 802 0.84 -9.16 9.39
N TRP A 803 1.51 -8.46 8.45
CA TRP A 803 1.34 -7.02 8.25
C TRP A 803 -0.10 -6.64 7.90
N VAL A 804 -0.69 -7.31 6.90
CA VAL A 804 -2.07 -7.04 6.45
C VAL A 804 -3.08 -7.31 7.56
N VAL A 805 -2.94 -8.40 8.31
CA VAL A 805 -3.84 -8.72 9.44
C VAL A 805 -3.74 -7.66 10.53
N ALA A 806 -2.52 -7.23 10.89
CA ALA A 806 -2.32 -6.19 11.88
C ALA A 806 -2.85 -4.82 11.43
N ALA A 807 -2.72 -4.51 10.14
CA ALA A 807 -3.31 -3.30 9.55
C ALA A 807 -4.84 -3.35 9.54
N LEU A 808 -5.43 -4.50 9.18
CA LEU A 808 -6.88 -4.69 9.19
C LEU A 808 -7.46 -4.57 10.60
N ASP A 809 -6.77 -5.12 11.61
CA ASP A 809 -7.15 -4.98 13.01
C ASP A 809 -7.21 -3.51 13.45
N ARG A 810 -6.17 -2.73 13.14
CA ARG A 810 -6.16 -1.27 13.41
C ARG A 810 -7.26 -0.54 12.66
N ALA A 811 -7.45 -0.86 11.38
CA ALA A 811 -8.45 -0.22 10.55
C ALA A 811 -9.88 -0.49 11.06
N LEU A 812 -10.18 -1.71 11.50
CA LEU A 812 -11.48 -2.08 12.07
C LEU A 812 -11.71 -1.42 13.43
N ALA A 813 -10.69 -1.29 14.28
CA ALA A 813 -10.80 -0.60 15.57
C ALA A 813 -11.03 0.91 15.40
N ALA A 814 -10.46 1.52 14.36
CA ALA A 814 -10.57 2.96 14.10
C ALA A 814 -11.84 3.37 13.31
N ALA A 815 -12.44 2.43 12.57
CA ALA A 815 -13.57 2.66 11.69
C ALA A 815 -14.90 2.55 12.41
#